data_AF-A0A4V1IJP6-F1
#
_entry.id   AF-A0A4V1IJP6-F1
#
_cell.length_a   1.000
_cell.length_b   1.000
_cell.length_c   1.000
_cell.angle_alpha   90.00
_cell.angle_beta   90.00
_cell.angle_gamma   90.00
#
_symmetry.space_group_name_H-M   'P 1'
#
loop_
_entity.id
_entity.type
_entity.pdbx_description
1 polymer ?
#
loop_
_entity_poly.entity_id
_entity_poly.type
_entity_poly.pdbx_seq_one_letter_code
_entity_poly.pdbx_strand_id
1 'polypeptide(L)'
;MFISVKKTSVRQFALSLACLLTVCVAHPKWALAHGFAEDHSFGLVTLPETPGLVGRRASIVVDQEAAIQLGKALFWDVNVGSDGIACASCHFHAGADRRTRNQINSGQRHTTDTESAKRFEIGGPDYELKASDFPFFRLSDPADKNSEVLFATDNAVGSSGAFTRVFESAQETGDGIDQCTPQNSDIFHANGLNTRQVTNRNTPTVINAAFNFRNFWDGRANNIFNGVSGFGHRDPNAKVWVTGKGRRARQIGLYLEHASLASQAVEPPLDMIEMSCQGRTFSEIGKKLVRRRPLETQLVHAEDSVLGVVRHESGKGLNSTYGELIEKAFHRKFWQGNADFGVSNTGEPYSHIEANFAFFFGLAIQLYENTLISDQAPFDQPLDDEGYPYGFTAQQKEGLDVFFDAHCQNCHSGPTFSAAINPQSYFSGRRKPRYYRLVDRTVLGAQTSGVGIDKTLMDIGFFNTSVTPDDYDVGLGGKDPFGNPLSFSEQYLSVLANPSAAMVDPVRVVACEFVESFVKDFEFGDSETIPDRRFGRGPVCGGRTLRSLARVPSPAVVEAEMRKPYNGRLSTLTKGAFKVPTLRNIELTGPYMHNGSMKSLEEVVEFYNRGGNIQNRRHAGTLVFDQGFSEVEKASLVAFMKTLTDERVRWEKAPFDHPELWVPHGHEEGVGGQIDPSLAEDKFLYVPPVGRNGRTVDQGPLKPFDSFLQP
;
A
#
# COMPACT_ATOMS: atom_id res chain seq x y z
N MET A 1 45.36 -12.54 7.18
CA MET A 1 46.32 -11.44 7.44
C MET A 1 45.48 -10.18 7.52
N PHE A 2 45.12 -9.77 8.74
CA PHE A 2 44.21 -8.66 9.01
C PHE A 2 44.94 -7.33 8.78
N ILE A 3 44.37 -6.45 7.96
CA ILE A 3 44.82 -5.05 7.87
C ILE A 3 43.66 -4.16 8.29
N SER A 4 43.79 -3.65 9.52
CA SER A 4 43.03 -2.54 10.08
C SER A 4 43.40 -1.25 9.34
N VAL A 5 42.40 -0.52 8.83
CA VAL A 5 42.60 0.85 8.35
C VAL A 5 41.87 1.79 9.30
N LYS A 6 42.67 2.57 10.04
CA LYS A 6 42.24 3.61 10.98
C LYS A 6 41.61 4.80 10.24
N LYS A 7 40.53 5.34 10.81
CA LYS A 7 39.99 6.67 10.53
C LYS A 7 41.09 7.74 10.78
N THR A 8 41.32 8.61 9.80
CA THR A 8 42.12 9.84 10.00
C THR A 8 41.42 11.04 9.38
N SER A 9 41.43 12.14 10.14
CA SER A 9 40.66 13.37 9.99
C SER A 9 41.03 14.21 8.77
N VAL A 10 40.01 14.85 8.22
CA VAL A 10 40.07 15.89 7.19
C VAL A 10 40.69 17.19 7.74
N ARG A 11 41.79 17.66 7.13
CA ARG A 11 42.01 19.10 6.81
C ARG A 11 43.26 19.35 5.95
N GLN A 12 43.01 19.97 4.79
CA GLN A 12 43.85 20.83 3.96
C GLN A 12 45.13 20.28 3.30
N PHE A 13 45.10 20.21 1.95
CA PHE A 13 45.97 21.06 1.11
C PHE A 13 45.43 21.15 -0.32
N ALA A 14 45.25 22.38 -0.80
CA ALA A 14 44.91 22.71 -2.18
C ALA A 14 46.14 22.59 -3.08
N LEU A 15 46.01 21.88 -4.20
CA LEU A 15 46.80 21.94 -5.46
C LEU A 15 46.47 20.63 -6.20
N SER A 16 45.58 20.60 -7.18
CA SER A 16 45.98 20.76 -8.59
C SER A 16 44.74 20.96 -9.47
N LEU A 17 44.74 22.10 -10.14
CA LEU A 17 43.74 22.60 -11.08
C LEU A 17 43.86 21.84 -12.42
N ALA A 18 43.47 20.56 -12.49
CA ALA A 18 43.42 19.81 -13.76
C ALA A 18 42.61 18.50 -13.68
N CYS A 19 41.35 18.52 -13.23
CA CYS A 19 40.41 17.41 -13.47
C CYS A 19 38.94 17.84 -13.27
N LEU A 20 38.53 18.97 -13.85
CA LEU A 20 37.22 19.60 -13.60
C LEU A 20 36.10 19.15 -14.56
N LEU A 21 36.24 18.02 -15.25
CA LEU A 21 35.18 17.44 -16.07
C LEU A 21 35.14 15.94 -15.83
N THR A 22 33.96 15.45 -15.46
CA THR A 22 33.56 14.04 -15.23
C THR A 22 33.98 13.35 -13.93
N VAL A 23 33.60 13.92 -12.79
CA VAL A 23 32.96 13.12 -11.74
C VAL A 23 31.60 13.75 -11.50
N CYS A 24 30.67 13.51 -12.43
CA CYS A 24 29.27 13.54 -12.04
C CYS A 24 29.13 12.44 -11.00
N VAL A 25 28.87 12.81 -9.75
CA VAL A 25 28.30 11.88 -8.78
C VAL A 25 27.06 11.32 -9.47
N ALA A 26 27.20 10.11 -9.99
CA ALA A 26 26.14 9.43 -10.71
C ALA A 26 25.11 9.08 -9.66
N HIS A 27 24.21 10.02 -9.39
CA HIS A 27 22.98 9.72 -8.68
C HIS A 27 22.41 8.50 -9.38
N PRO A 28 22.07 7.45 -8.62
CA PRO A 28 21.45 6.29 -9.21
C PRO A 28 20.30 6.77 -10.10
N LYS A 29 20.33 6.46 -11.40
CA LYS A 29 19.38 7.07 -12.38
C LYS A 29 17.90 6.79 -12.07
N TRP A 30 17.63 5.93 -11.09
CA TRP A 30 16.32 5.68 -10.52
C TRP A 30 15.85 6.75 -9.53
N ALA A 31 16.74 7.54 -8.92
CA ALA A 31 16.39 8.68 -8.07
C ALA A 31 15.63 9.78 -8.84
N LEU A 32 15.98 10.01 -10.11
CA LEU A 32 15.33 11.04 -10.96
C LEU A 32 13.85 10.75 -11.28
N ALA A 33 13.35 9.54 -11.01
CA ALA A 33 11.92 9.22 -11.15
C ALA A 33 11.10 9.55 -9.89
N HIS A 34 11.75 9.92 -8.77
CA HIS A 34 11.13 10.03 -7.44
C HIS A 34 11.46 11.34 -6.71
N GLY A 35 11.67 12.44 -7.46
CA GLY A 35 12.03 13.75 -6.92
C GLY A 35 13.55 13.93 -6.82
N PHE A 36 14.03 15.16 -6.62
CA PHE A 36 15.44 15.36 -6.34
C PHE A 36 15.71 14.91 -4.91
N ALA A 37 16.80 14.18 -4.68
CA ALA A 37 17.24 13.82 -3.32
C ALA A 37 17.54 15.05 -2.46
N GLU A 38 17.68 16.23 -3.09
CA GLU A 38 17.87 17.53 -2.48
C GLU A 38 16.56 18.14 -1.94
N ASP A 39 15.40 17.62 -2.34
CA ASP A 39 14.09 18.05 -1.83
C ASP A 39 13.76 17.26 -0.56
N HIS A 40 13.80 17.89 0.62
CA HIS A 40 13.51 17.24 1.90
C HIS A 40 12.06 17.44 2.37
N SER A 41 11.35 18.46 1.89
CA SER A 41 10.01 18.82 2.37
C SER A 41 8.89 18.43 1.40
N PHE A 42 7.75 18.00 1.95
CA PHE A 42 6.55 17.71 1.17
C PHE A 42 5.93 18.92 0.49
N GLY A 43 6.22 20.15 0.95
CA GLY A 43 5.70 21.38 0.35
C GLY A 43 6.11 21.60 -1.12
N LEU A 44 7.10 20.83 -1.61
CA LEU A 44 7.58 20.85 -2.99
C LEU A 44 6.90 19.80 -3.89
N VAL A 45 6.07 18.94 -3.32
CA VAL A 45 5.38 17.83 -3.99
C VAL A 45 3.90 18.16 -4.11
N THR A 46 3.27 17.79 -5.23
CA THR A 46 1.82 17.94 -5.39
C THR A 46 1.11 16.61 -5.43
N LEU A 47 -0.14 16.59 -4.97
CA LEU A 47 -1.00 15.45 -5.16
C LEU A 47 -1.28 15.23 -6.65
N PRO A 48 -1.22 13.99 -7.15
CA PRO A 48 -1.60 13.70 -8.52
C PRO A 48 -3.07 14.05 -8.77
N GLU A 49 -3.32 15.00 -9.65
CA GLU A 49 -4.68 15.34 -10.09
C GLU A 49 -5.30 14.18 -10.88
N THR A 50 -6.49 13.72 -10.50
CA THR A 50 -7.33 12.80 -11.29
C THR A 50 -8.10 13.59 -12.36
N PRO A 51 -7.76 13.49 -13.66
CA PRO A 51 -8.35 14.34 -14.68
C PRO A 51 -9.86 14.09 -14.84
N GLY A 52 -10.65 15.18 -14.83
CA GLY A 52 -12.11 15.12 -15.00
C GLY A 52 -12.91 14.70 -13.76
N LEU A 53 -12.24 14.40 -12.64
CA LEU A 53 -12.90 14.08 -11.38
C LEU A 53 -13.59 15.32 -10.79
N VAL A 54 -12.81 16.39 -10.58
CA VAL A 54 -13.24 17.70 -10.04
C VAL A 54 -12.95 18.83 -11.05
N GLY A 55 -13.59 19.99 -10.90
CA GLY A 55 -13.26 21.20 -11.67
C GLY A 55 -14.23 21.56 -12.81
N ARG A 56 -13.70 21.91 -14.01
CA ARG A 56 -14.44 22.58 -15.11
C ARG A 56 -15.56 21.70 -15.72
N ARG A 57 -16.44 22.34 -16.52
CA ARG A 57 -17.66 21.78 -17.19
C ARG A 57 -17.64 20.26 -17.38
N ALA A 58 -18.68 19.59 -16.85
CA ALA A 58 -18.93 18.15 -16.93
C ALA A 58 -18.04 17.25 -16.03
N SER A 59 -17.51 17.80 -14.93
CA SER A 59 -16.88 17.01 -13.86
C SER A 59 -17.80 15.92 -13.32
N ILE A 60 -17.19 14.84 -12.82
CA ILE A 60 -17.91 13.75 -12.16
C ILE A 60 -18.47 14.22 -10.81
N VAL A 61 -17.61 14.86 -10.02
CA VAL A 61 -17.94 15.46 -8.73
C VAL A 61 -18.30 16.92 -8.97
N VAL A 62 -19.49 17.31 -8.53
CA VAL A 62 -20.04 18.66 -8.67
C VAL A 62 -19.98 19.45 -7.37
N ASP A 63 -19.88 18.76 -6.22
CA ASP A 63 -19.62 19.33 -4.91
C ASP A 63 -18.55 18.48 -4.22
N GLN A 64 -17.32 19.01 -4.18
CA GLN A 64 -16.18 18.30 -3.62
C GLN A 64 -16.23 18.22 -2.09
N GLU A 65 -16.81 19.21 -1.42
CA GLU A 65 -16.95 19.19 0.04
C GLU A 65 -17.92 18.08 0.46
N ALA A 66 -19.06 17.97 -0.22
CA ALA A 66 -20.02 16.89 0.01
C ALA A 66 -19.41 15.52 -0.30
N ALA A 67 -18.57 15.40 -1.33
CA ALA A 67 -17.87 14.15 -1.64
C ALA A 67 -16.84 13.76 -0.57
N ILE A 68 -16.12 14.73 0.02
CA ILE A 68 -15.20 14.49 1.14
C ILE A 68 -15.96 14.10 2.41
N GLN A 69 -17.09 14.76 2.71
CA GLN A 69 -17.98 14.38 3.81
C GLN A 69 -18.51 12.95 3.65
N LEU A 70 -18.97 12.60 2.44
CA LEU A 70 -19.38 11.25 2.09
C LEU A 70 -18.23 10.25 2.28
N GLY A 71 -17.03 10.58 1.79
CA GLY A 71 -15.84 9.73 1.90
C GLY A 71 -15.44 9.46 3.35
N LYS A 72 -15.35 10.51 4.18
CA LYS A 72 -15.06 10.35 5.61
C LYS A 72 -16.15 9.53 6.29
N ALA A 73 -17.43 9.78 6.02
CA ALA A 73 -18.49 9.00 6.62
C ALA A 73 -18.43 7.51 6.22
N LEU A 74 -18.25 7.19 4.93
CA LEU A 74 -18.10 5.80 4.46
C LEU A 74 -16.87 5.10 5.04
N PHE A 75 -15.74 5.80 5.17
CA PHE A 75 -14.52 5.21 5.71
C PHE A 75 -14.70 4.76 7.18
N TRP A 76 -15.46 5.52 7.96
CA TRP A 76 -15.64 5.30 9.40
C TRP A 76 -16.92 4.54 9.78
N ASP A 77 -17.90 4.39 8.89
CA ASP A 77 -19.21 3.81 9.22
C ASP A 77 -19.18 2.28 9.26
N VAL A 78 -19.45 1.72 10.45
CA VAL A 78 -19.49 0.26 10.69
C VAL A 78 -20.60 -0.45 9.92
N ASN A 79 -21.62 0.28 9.44
CA ASN A 79 -22.68 -0.27 8.62
C ASN A 79 -22.23 -0.60 7.19
N VAL A 80 -21.04 -0.13 6.76
CA VAL A 80 -20.49 -0.51 5.45
C VAL A 80 -20.21 -2.01 5.40
N GLY A 81 -19.58 -2.56 6.44
CA GLY A 81 -19.34 -4.00 6.56
C GLY A 81 -20.60 -4.80 6.90
N SER A 82 -20.48 -6.12 6.87
CA SER A 82 -21.59 -7.04 7.13
C SER A 82 -21.83 -7.33 8.61
N ASP A 83 -20.82 -7.19 9.48
CA ASP A 83 -20.93 -7.39 10.95
C ASP A 83 -20.22 -6.30 11.76
N GLY A 84 -20.38 -5.04 11.37
CA GLY A 84 -19.90 -3.91 12.17
C GLY A 84 -18.42 -3.60 12.00
N ILE A 85 -17.80 -4.02 10.89
CA ILE A 85 -16.46 -3.61 10.48
C ILE A 85 -16.54 -2.43 9.51
N ALA A 86 -15.72 -1.41 9.75
CA ALA A 86 -15.48 -0.28 8.83
C ALA A 86 -14.06 -0.35 8.25
N CYS A 87 -13.75 0.44 7.21
CA CYS A 87 -12.36 0.61 6.79
C CYS A 87 -11.50 1.13 7.96
N ALA A 88 -12.04 2.07 8.74
CA ALA A 88 -11.39 2.61 9.93
C ALA A 88 -11.09 1.55 11.01
N SER A 89 -11.81 0.44 11.09
CA SER A 89 -11.54 -0.63 12.08
C SER A 89 -10.13 -1.21 11.94
N CYS A 90 -9.54 -1.16 10.74
CA CYS A 90 -8.16 -1.59 10.47
C CYS A 90 -7.17 -0.40 10.43
N HIS A 91 -7.65 0.85 10.44
CA HIS A 91 -6.85 2.04 10.15
C HIS A 91 -6.98 3.16 11.20
N PHE A 92 -7.50 2.85 12.39
CA PHE A 92 -7.85 3.85 13.41
C PHE A 92 -6.65 4.47 14.15
N HIS A 93 -5.44 3.93 14.00
CA HIS A 93 -4.26 4.39 14.74
C HIS A 93 -3.17 4.89 13.80
N ALA A 94 -3.03 6.21 13.65
CA ALA A 94 -2.14 6.82 12.66
C ALA A 94 -2.33 6.23 11.23
N GLY A 95 -3.56 5.86 10.90
CA GLY A 95 -3.92 5.22 9.63
C GLY A 95 -3.61 3.72 9.55
N ALA A 96 -3.13 3.09 10.62
CA ALA A 96 -2.76 1.67 10.70
C ALA A 96 -3.52 0.94 11.82
N ASP A 97 -3.21 -0.35 12.02
CA ASP A 97 -3.78 -1.18 13.08
C ASP A 97 -2.76 -1.41 14.20
N ARG A 98 -3.18 -1.13 15.44
CA ARG A 98 -2.34 -1.33 16.63
C ARG A 98 -2.87 -2.41 17.57
N ARG A 99 -3.90 -3.15 17.16
CA ARG A 99 -4.48 -4.20 17.99
C ARG A 99 -3.42 -5.27 18.23
N THR A 100 -3.50 -5.90 19.40
CA THR A 100 -2.63 -7.00 19.86
C THR A 100 -3.39 -8.33 19.97
N ARG A 101 -4.72 -8.29 20.08
CA ARG A 101 -5.57 -9.48 20.21
C ARG A 101 -6.30 -9.85 18.93
N ASN A 102 -6.37 -11.15 18.64
CA ASN A 102 -6.94 -11.71 17.41
C ASN A 102 -6.33 -11.12 16.14
N GLN A 103 -4.99 -10.95 16.11
CA GLN A 103 -4.30 -10.34 14.97
C GLN A 103 -3.39 -11.30 14.22
N ILE A 104 -3.38 -12.60 14.55
CA ILE A 104 -2.53 -13.57 13.84
C ILE A 104 -3.34 -14.27 12.75
N ASN A 105 -2.84 -14.25 11.53
CA ASN A 105 -3.23 -15.11 10.43
C ASN A 105 -2.17 -16.22 10.29
N SER A 106 -2.61 -17.44 9.97
CA SER A 106 -1.70 -18.54 9.68
C SER A 106 -0.92 -18.27 8.38
N GLY A 107 -0.05 -19.18 7.97
CA GLY A 107 0.68 -19.09 6.70
C GLY A 107 -0.12 -19.14 5.40
N GLN A 108 -1.39 -18.73 5.32
CA GLN A 108 -2.33 -19.08 4.24
C GLN A 108 -1.86 -18.75 2.80
N ARG A 109 -0.86 -17.87 2.64
CA ARG A 109 -0.27 -17.50 1.35
C ARG A 109 0.89 -18.40 0.90
N HIS A 110 1.32 -19.34 1.75
CA HIS A 110 2.44 -20.21 1.51
C HIS A 110 2.14 -21.23 0.39
N THR A 111 2.85 -21.07 -0.71
CA THR A 111 2.53 -21.71 -1.99
C THR A 111 3.13 -23.10 -2.19
N THR A 112 4.12 -23.50 -1.38
CA THR A 112 4.84 -24.77 -1.50
C THR A 112 4.38 -25.82 -0.48
N ASP A 113 3.84 -25.40 0.68
CA ASP A 113 3.27 -26.28 1.71
C ASP A 113 1.95 -25.72 2.29
N THR A 114 0.87 -25.84 1.51
CA THR A 114 -0.47 -25.31 1.85
C THR A 114 -1.14 -25.98 3.05
N GLU A 115 -0.66 -27.14 3.51
CA GLU A 115 -1.22 -27.78 4.70
C GLU A 115 -0.56 -27.27 5.98
N SER A 116 0.77 -27.05 5.97
CA SER A 116 1.43 -26.36 7.07
C SER A 116 0.92 -24.92 7.23
N ALA A 117 0.62 -24.25 6.10
CA ALA A 117 0.08 -22.89 6.01
C ALA A 117 -1.22 -22.62 6.81
N LYS A 118 -1.92 -23.67 7.23
CA LYS A 118 -3.15 -23.58 8.03
C LYS A 118 -2.88 -23.60 9.54
N ARG A 119 -1.64 -23.86 9.95
CA ARG A 119 -1.25 -23.97 11.35
C ARG A 119 -0.73 -22.63 11.87
N PHE A 120 -0.89 -22.45 13.16
CA PHE A 120 -0.31 -21.33 13.89
C PHE A 120 0.92 -21.82 14.63
N GLU A 121 2.10 -21.32 14.27
CA GLU A 121 3.33 -21.52 15.05
C GLU A 121 3.42 -20.54 16.22
N ILE A 122 2.66 -19.44 16.16
CA ILE A 122 2.53 -18.45 17.22
C ILE A 122 1.06 -18.30 17.57
N GLY A 123 0.70 -18.65 18.81
CA GLY A 123 -0.65 -18.45 19.34
C GLY A 123 -1.72 -19.13 18.48
N GLY A 124 -2.70 -18.35 18.04
CA GLY A 124 -3.84 -18.81 17.24
C GLY A 124 -4.95 -17.78 17.17
N PRO A 125 -6.15 -18.17 16.73
CA PRO A 125 -7.33 -17.31 16.78
C PRO A 125 -7.59 -16.83 18.21
N ASP A 126 -8.00 -15.57 18.35
CA ASP A 126 -8.23 -14.86 19.61
C ASP A 126 -7.01 -14.64 20.53
N TYR A 127 -5.81 -15.06 20.12
CA TYR A 127 -4.59 -14.90 20.90
C TYR A 127 -4.19 -13.43 21.10
N GLU A 128 -3.64 -13.11 22.28
CA GLU A 128 -3.05 -11.83 22.66
C GLU A 128 -1.54 -11.85 22.42
N LEU A 129 -1.07 -11.06 21.45
CA LEU A 129 0.34 -10.93 21.10
C LEU A 129 1.18 -10.37 22.27
N LYS A 130 2.38 -10.94 22.43
CA LYS A 130 3.35 -10.55 23.45
C LYS A 130 4.65 -10.09 22.81
N ALA A 131 5.44 -9.34 23.57
CA ALA A 131 6.77 -8.90 23.16
C ALA A 131 7.66 -10.10 22.81
N SER A 132 7.55 -11.23 23.52
CA SER A 132 8.31 -12.46 23.28
C SER A 132 7.96 -13.21 22.00
N ASP A 133 6.85 -12.86 21.34
CA ASP A 133 6.43 -13.50 20.08
C ASP A 133 7.24 -12.97 18.89
N PHE A 134 7.84 -11.78 19.03
CA PHE A 134 8.65 -11.14 18.00
C PHE A 134 10.16 -11.31 18.23
N PRO A 135 10.98 -11.27 17.16
CA PRO A 135 10.57 -11.28 15.76
C PRO A 135 10.13 -12.68 15.30
N PHE A 136 9.41 -12.75 14.17
CA PHE A 136 8.96 -14.03 13.59
C PHE A 136 10.08 -14.81 12.89
N PHE A 137 11.27 -14.22 12.77
CA PHE A 137 12.47 -14.89 12.28
C PHE A 137 13.61 -14.63 13.26
N ARG A 138 14.11 -15.68 13.90
CA ARG A 138 15.12 -15.61 14.97
C ARG A 138 16.35 -16.41 14.59
N LEU A 139 17.48 -15.77 14.76
CA LEU A 139 18.80 -16.29 14.50
C LEU A 139 19.55 -16.49 15.83
N SER A 140 20.45 -17.46 15.87
CA SER A 140 21.33 -17.70 17.03
C SER A 140 22.26 -16.52 17.31
N ASP A 141 22.67 -15.82 16.25
CA ASP A 141 23.24 -14.47 16.32
C ASP A 141 22.35 -13.51 15.49
N PRO A 142 21.58 -12.62 16.14
CA PRO A 142 20.70 -11.66 15.44
C PRO A 142 21.40 -10.72 14.46
N ALA A 143 22.73 -10.55 14.58
CA ALA A 143 23.53 -9.70 13.71
C ALA A 143 24.13 -10.46 12.51
N ASP A 144 24.19 -11.80 12.53
CA ASP A 144 24.70 -12.61 11.43
C ASP A 144 23.59 -13.43 10.77
N LYS A 145 23.22 -13.02 9.55
CA LYS A 145 22.21 -13.72 8.72
C LYS A 145 22.58 -15.16 8.37
N ASN A 146 23.85 -15.56 8.52
CA ASN A 146 24.31 -16.91 8.23
C ASN A 146 24.38 -17.80 9.48
N SER A 147 24.06 -17.26 10.65
CA SER A 147 23.97 -18.03 11.89
C SER A 147 22.76 -18.99 11.86
N GLU A 148 22.71 -19.93 12.80
CA GLU A 148 21.64 -20.93 12.88
C GLU A 148 20.26 -20.26 13.05
N VAL A 149 19.27 -20.67 12.26
CA VAL A 149 17.87 -20.24 12.42
C VAL A 149 17.26 -20.99 13.60
N LEU A 150 16.94 -20.26 14.66
CA LEU A 150 16.30 -20.81 15.86
C LEU A 150 14.78 -20.91 15.71
N PHE A 151 14.18 -20.01 14.95
CA PHE A 151 12.73 -19.95 14.73
C PHE A 151 12.40 -19.19 13.45
N ALA A 152 11.45 -19.69 12.67
CA ALA A 152 10.87 -19.01 11.53
C ALA A 152 9.42 -19.50 11.34
N THR A 153 8.52 -18.60 10.97
CA THR A 153 7.11 -18.91 10.65
C THR A 153 6.65 -18.09 9.45
N ASP A 154 5.65 -18.62 8.74
CA ASP A 154 4.90 -17.93 7.69
C ASP A 154 3.65 -17.19 8.20
N ASN A 155 3.39 -17.24 9.52
CA ASN A 155 2.31 -16.49 10.13
C ASN A 155 2.48 -14.98 9.87
N ALA A 156 1.36 -14.27 9.80
CA ALA A 156 1.34 -12.83 9.63
C ALA A 156 0.54 -12.17 10.74
N VAL A 157 0.99 -11.01 11.21
CA VAL A 157 0.16 -10.11 11.99
C VAL A 157 -0.61 -9.22 11.03
N GLY A 158 -1.93 -9.31 11.07
CA GLY A 158 -2.87 -8.55 10.25
C GLY A 158 -4.07 -8.07 11.08
N SER A 159 -5.05 -7.48 10.40
CA SER A 159 -6.24 -6.93 11.03
C SER A 159 -7.35 -7.98 11.18
N SER A 160 -7.93 -8.08 12.37
CA SER A 160 -9.19 -8.81 12.57
C SER A 160 -10.32 -8.12 11.79
N GLY A 161 -11.01 -8.89 10.94
CA GLY A 161 -12.11 -8.46 10.10
C GLY A 161 -13.42 -9.21 10.38
N ALA A 162 -14.04 -9.77 9.34
CA ALA A 162 -15.38 -10.36 9.40
C ALA A 162 -15.38 -11.85 9.84
N PHE A 163 -16.52 -12.31 10.35
CA PHE A 163 -16.74 -13.75 10.58
C PHE A 163 -16.95 -14.49 9.26
N THR A 164 -16.55 -15.78 9.21
CA THR A 164 -16.79 -16.63 8.04
C THR A 164 -18.28 -16.94 7.88
N ARG A 165 -18.96 -16.23 6.98
CA ARG A 165 -20.41 -16.35 6.74
C ARG A 165 -20.74 -16.16 5.26
N VAL A 166 -21.86 -16.72 4.80
CA VAL A 166 -22.38 -16.55 3.44
C VAL A 166 -23.49 -15.50 3.45
N PHE A 167 -23.39 -14.54 2.54
CA PHE A 167 -24.34 -13.43 2.44
C PHE A 167 -25.70 -13.90 1.91
N GLU A 168 -26.78 -13.49 2.57
CA GLU A 168 -28.15 -13.76 2.10
C GLU A 168 -28.82 -12.48 1.63
N SER A 169 -28.89 -11.45 2.49
CA SER A 169 -29.50 -10.17 2.15
C SER A 169 -28.98 -9.01 2.99
N ALA A 170 -29.04 -7.81 2.41
CA ALA A 170 -28.64 -6.58 3.08
C ALA A 170 -29.67 -6.18 4.15
N GLN A 171 -29.19 -5.76 5.31
CA GLN A 171 -30.06 -5.27 6.37
C GLN A 171 -30.31 -3.77 6.21
N GLU A 172 -31.41 -3.40 5.56
CA GLU A 172 -31.74 -1.99 5.25
C GLU A 172 -32.15 -1.16 6.49
N THR A 173 -32.65 -1.80 7.56
CA THR A 173 -33.12 -1.11 8.79
C THR A 173 -32.62 -1.80 10.06
N GLY A 174 -32.66 -1.15 11.22
CA GLY A 174 -32.20 -1.75 12.48
C GLY A 174 -30.69 -1.61 12.72
N ASP A 175 -30.07 -2.62 13.32
CA ASP A 175 -28.69 -2.61 13.81
C ASP A 175 -27.60 -2.49 12.72
N GLY A 176 -27.96 -2.76 11.46
CA GLY A 176 -27.05 -2.67 10.33
C GLY A 176 -26.16 -3.90 10.16
N ILE A 177 -26.48 -5.02 10.79
CA ILE A 177 -25.81 -6.30 10.56
C ILE A 177 -26.52 -7.04 9.42
N ASP A 178 -25.79 -7.43 8.38
CA ASP A 178 -26.39 -8.15 7.24
C ASP A 178 -26.90 -9.54 7.65
N GLN A 179 -27.93 -10.01 6.95
CA GLN A 179 -28.40 -11.39 7.10
C GLN A 179 -27.40 -12.31 6.39
N CYS A 180 -26.72 -13.13 7.18
CA CYS A 180 -25.72 -14.08 6.70
C CYS A 180 -25.82 -15.40 7.46
N THR A 181 -25.66 -16.51 6.75
CA THR A 181 -25.59 -17.84 7.37
C THR A 181 -24.14 -18.16 7.75
N PRO A 182 -23.85 -18.50 9.03
CA PRO A 182 -22.51 -18.93 9.46
C PRO A 182 -21.99 -20.14 8.69
N GLN A 183 -20.68 -20.18 8.48
CA GLN A 183 -19.97 -21.34 7.97
C GLN A 183 -18.88 -21.73 8.95
N ASN A 184 -18.61 -23.02 9.09
CA ASN A 184 -17.49 -23.47 9.91
C ASN A 184 -16.17 -22.99 9.32
N SER A 185 -15.34 -22.38 10.15
CA SER A 185 -13.98 -22.00 9.76
C SER A 185 -12.99 -23.07 10.20
N ASP A 186 -12.29 -23.68 9.23
CA ASP A 186 -11.24 -24.67 9.52
C ASP A 186 -10.04 -24.07 10.27
N ILE A 187 -9.89 -22.74 10.25
CA ILE A 187 -8.71 -22.03 10.78
C ILE A 187 -9.09 -21.07 11.92
N PHE A 188 -10.16 -20.30 11.77
CA PHE A 188 -10.54 -19.25 12.72
C PHE A 188 -11.67 -19.72 13.65
N HIS A 189 -11.30 -20.57 14.61
CA HIS A 189 -12.20 -21.03 15.66
C HIS A 189 -11.48 -21.16 17.01
N ALA A 190 -12.18 -20.87 18.10
CA ALA A 190 -11.71 -21.02 19.46
C ALA A 190 -12.85 -21.52 20.36
N ASN A 191 -12.58 -22.49 21.25
CA ASN A 191 -13.58 -23.06 22.17
C ASN A 191 -14.87 -23.57 21.49
N GLY A 192 -14.77 -24.06 20.25
CA GLY A 192 -15.90 -24.58 19.47
C GLY A 192 -16.76 -23.49 18.81
N LEU A 193 -16.34 -22.22 18.88
CA LEU A 193 -17.00 -21.08 18.25
C LEU A 193 -16.11 -20.50 17.15
N ASN A 194 -16.71 -20.01 16.07
CA ASN A 194 -15.98 -19.28 15.05
C ASN A 194 -15.54 -17.91 15.58
N THR A 195 -14.27 -17.58 15.42
CA THR A 195 -13.74 -16.24 15.71
C THR A 195 -13.75 -15.38 14.45
N ARG A 196 -13.59 -14.07 14.59
CA ARG A 196 -13.31 -13.20 13.44
C ARG A 196 -12.04 -13.63 12.71
N GLN A 197 -12.08 -13.58 11.38
CA GLN A 197 -10.93 -13.87 10.53
C GLN A 197 -9.92 -12.73 10.61
N VAL A 198 -8.66 -13.01 10.26
CA VAL A 198 -7.57 -12.04 10.28
C VAL A 198 -6.97 -11.92 8.89
N THR A 199 -6.60 -10.72 8.44
CA THR A 199 -5.93 -10.52 7.15
C THR A 199 -4.55 -11.20 7.10
N ASN A 200 -4.18 -11.71 5.93
CA ASN A 200 -2.89 -12.40 5.71
C ASN A 200 -1.69 -11.46 5.49
N ARG A 201 -1.90 -10.16 5.67
CA ARG A 201 -0.87 -9.12 5.64
C ARG A 201 -1.18 -8.07 6.70
N ASN A 202 -0.13 -7.42 7.15
CA ASN A 202 -0.19 -6.28 8.03
C ASN A 202 -0.85 -5.09 7.32
N THR A 203 -1.59 -4.29 8.09
CA THR A 203 -2.34 -3.16 7.55
C THR A 203 -1.45 -1.92 7.47
N PRO A 204 -1.13 -1.40 6.27
CA PRO A 204 -0.28 -0.23 6.12
C PRO A 204 -1.06 1.06 6.48
N THR A 205 -0.33 2.14 6.74
CA THR A 205 -0.97 3.45 6.94
C THR A 205 -1.68 3.97 5.69
N VAL A 206 -2.89 4.54 5.86
CA VAL A 206 -3.61 5.31 4.82
C VAL A 206 -3.12 6.76 4.70
N ILE A 207 -2.39 7.26 5.70
CA ILE A 207 -1.86 8.63 5.68
C ILE A 207 -0.77 8.72 4.60
N ASN A 208 -0.83 9.77 3.79
CA ASN A 208 0.00 9.96 2.59
C ASN A 208 -0.17 8.88 1.49
N ALA A 209 -1.15 7.97 1.59
CA ALA A 209 -1.38 6.95 0.56
C ALA A 209 -1.78 7.56 -0.79
N ALA A 210 -2.28 8.79 -0.82
CA ALA A 210 -2.59 9.57 -2.01
C ALA A 210 -1.41 9.79 -2.97
N PHE A 211 -0.17 9.66 -2.47
CA PHE A 211 1.02 9.71 -3.32
C PHE A 211 1.33 8.38 -4.01
N ASN A 212 0.82 7.24 -3.54
CA ASN A 212 1.16 5.93 -4.12
C ASN A 212 0.72 5.81 -5.58
N PHE A 213 1.60 5.26 -6.44
CA PHE A 213 1.21 4.95 -7.82
C PHE A 213 0.22 3.78 -7.89
N ARG A 214 0.46 2.72 -7.11
CA ARG A 214 -0.46 1.59 -6.89
C ARG A 214 -0.59 1.33 -5.39
N ASN A 215 -1.78 0.90 -4.95
CA ASN A 215 -2.04 0.60 -3.54
C ASN A 215 -2.04 -0.90 -3.26
N PHE A 216 -2.11 -1.25 -1.97
CA PHE A 216 -1.75 -2.55 -1.38
C PHE A 216 -0.27 -2.91 -1.47
N TRP A 217 0.16 -3.86 -0.63
CA TRP A 217 1.54 -4.34 -0.57
C TRP A 217 2.03 -4.97 -1.88
N ASP A 218 1.15 -5.65 -2.62
CA ASP A 218 1.46 -6.27 -3.92
C ASP A 218 1.12 -5.37 -5.13
N GLY A 219 0.64 -4.15 -4.89
CA GLY A 219 0.30 -3.21 -5.94
C GLY A 219 -0.89 -3.62 -6.80
N ARG A 220 -1.78 -4.51 -6.33
CA ARG A 220 -2.92 -4.98 -7.12
C ARG A 220 -3.95 -3.89 -7.43
N ALA A 221 -4.11 -2.91 -6.54
CA ALA A 221 -5.00 -1.77 -6.77
C ALA A 221 -4.39 -0.84 -7.80
N ASN A 222 -5.03 -0.79 -8.98
CA ASN A 222 -4.51 -0.17 -10.17
C ASN A 222 -4.53 1.36 -10.09
N ASN A 223 -3.52 2.05 -10.67
CA ASN A 223 -3.50 3.51 -10.82
C ASN A 223 -4.68 4.05 -11.63
N ILE A 224 -5.35 3.20 -12.41
CA ILE A 224 -6.53 3.53 -13.21
C ILE A 224 -7.76 2.89 -12.58
N PHE A 225 -8.68 3.71 -12.08
CA PHE A 225 -9.96 3.23 -11.57
C PHE A 225 -11.00 3.11 -12.69
N ASN A 226 -11.68 1.98 -12.77
CA ASN A 226 -12.67 1.71 -13.81
C ASN A 226 -14.12 2.00 -13.40
N GLY A 227 -14.33 2.47 -12.17
CA GLY A 227 -15.65 2.80 -11.62
C GLY A 227 -16.38 1.63 -10.94
N VAL A 228 -15.86 0.40 -11.02
CA VAL A 228 -16.55 -0.80 -10.49
C VAL A 228 -15.62 -1.67 -9.65
N SER A 229 -14.37 -1.90 -10.09
CA SER A 229 -13.40 -2.77 -9.44
C SER A 229 -12.00 -2.12 -9.35
N GLY A 230 -11.13 -2.69 -8.52
CA GLY A 230 -9.76 -2.19 -8.30
C GLY A 230 -8.76 -2.49 -9.42
N PHE A 231 -9.16 -3.21 -10.47
CA PHE A 231 -8.24 -3.80 -11.45
C PHE A 231 -8.02 -2.98 -12.73
N GLY A 232 -8.67 -1.82 -12.86
CA GLY A 232 -8.51 -0.93 -14.01
C GLY A 232 -8.83 -1.62 -15.34
N HIS A 233 -7.90 -1.57 -16.31
CA HIS A 233 -8.05 -2.20 -17.63
C HIS A 233 -8.08 -3.73 -17.61
N ARG A 234 -7.67 -4.36 -16.51
CA ARG A 234 -7.59 -5.81 -16.40
C ARG A 234 -8.97 -6.46 -16.23
N ASP A 235 -9.96 -5.69 -15.77
CA ASP A 235 -11.36 -6.08 -15.73
C ASP A 235 -12.13 -5.54 -16.95
N PRO A 236 -12.40 -6.38 -17.98
CA PRO A 236 -13.10 -5.94 -19.19
C PRO A 236 -14.61 -5.74 -18.98
N ASN A 237 -15.16 -6.20 -17.85
CA ASN A 237 -16.60 -6.18 -17.57
C ASN A 237 -17.03 -4.98 -16.72
N ALA A 238 -16.08 -4.28 -16.09
CA ALA A 238 -16.32 -3.07 -15.33
C ALA A 238 -16.94 -1.96 -16.18
N LYS A 239 -18.22 -1.66 -15.93
CA LYS A 239 -18.96 -0.59 -16.61
C LYS A 239 -19.89 0.14 -15.66
N VAL A 240 -19.89 1.46 -15.75
CA VAL A 240 -20.73 2.36 -14.95
C VAL A 240 -21.98 2.73 -15.74
N TRP A 241 -23.12 2.80 -15.07
CA TRP A 241 -24.37 3.26 -15.67
C TRP A 241 -24.37 4.79 -15.81
N VAL A 242 -24.72 5.29 -17.00
CA VAL A 242 -24.78 6.72 -17.29
C VAL A 242 -26.03 7.06 -18.08
N THR A 243 -26.73 8.08 -17.62
CA THR A 243 -27.98 8.56 -18.23
C THR A 243 -27.70 9.55 -19.34
N GLY A 244 -28.23 9.25 -20.54
CA GLY A 244 -28.19 10.12 -21.71
C GLY A 244 -29.38 11.09 -21.79
N LYS A 245 -29.56 11.71 -22.96
CA LYS A 245 -30.77 12.50 -23.25
C LYS A 245 -31.99 11.56 -23.26
N GLY A 246 -33.02 11.86 -22.45
CA GLY A 246 -34.26 11.06 -22.37
C GLY A 246 -34.36 10.09 -21.17
N ARG A 247 -33.55 10.27 -20.12
CA ARG A 247 -33.57 9.48 -18.86
C ARG A 247 -33.24 7.99 -18.97
N ARG A 248 -33.01 7.42 -20.16
CA ARG A 248 -32.55 6.04 -20.31
C ARG A 248 -31.05 5.93 -19.98
N ALA A 249 -30.71 5.04 -19.04
CA ALA A 249 -29.32 4.76 -18.67
C ALA A 249 -28.69 3.70 -19.59
N ARG A 250 -27.37 3.81 -19.78
CA ARG A 250 -26.55 2.83 -20.52
C ARG A 250 -25.21 2.64 -19.83
N GLN A 251 -24.65 1.45 -19.94
CA GLN A 251 -23.31 1.16 -19.44
C GLN A 251 -22.21 1.77 -20.31
N ILE A 252 -21.20 2.35 -19.69
CA ILE A 252 -19.97 2.83 -20.35
C ILE A 252 -18.74 2.31 -19.61
N GLY A 253 -17.64 2.08 -20.34
CA GLY A 253 -16.32 1.94 -19.72
C GLY A 253 -15.84 3.30 -19.24
N LEU A 254 -15.25 3.33 -18.05
CA LEU A 254 -14.63 4.50 -17.44
C LEU A 254 -13.19 4.13 -17.08
N TYR A 255 -12.25 5.06 -17.23
CA TYR A 255 -10.84 4.86 -16.88
C TYR A 255 -10.28 6.16 -16.32
N LEU A 256 -10.26 6.29 -14.99
CA LEU A 256 -9.77 7.47 -14.29
C LEU A 256 -8.32 7.25 -13.88
N GLU A 257 -7.40 7.97 -14.53
CA GLU A 257 -5.98 7.94 -14.19
C GLU A 257 -5.71 8.63 -12.85
N HIS A 258 -4.68 8.17 -12.13
CA HIS A 258 -4.31 8.71 -10.82
C HIS A 258 -5.44 8.51 -9.79
N ALA A 259 -6.06 7.32 -9.84
CA ALA A 259 -7.16 6.94 -8.97
C ALA A 259 -6.89 5.60 -8.26
N SER A 260 -5.63 5.37 -7.87
CA SER A 260 -5.22 4.15 -7.14
C SER A 260 -5.93 3.98 -5.80
N LEU A 261 -6.32 5.07 -5.14
CA LEU A 261 -7.10 5.02 -3.90
C LEU A 261 -8.53 4.57 -4.17
N ALA A 262 -9.20 5.09 -5.21
CA ALA A 262 -10.54 4.62 -5.56
C ALA A 262 -10.54 3.13 -5.97
N SER A 263 -9.50 2.69 -6.68
CA SER A 263 -9.29 1.27 -6.98
C SER A 263 -9.14 0.42 -5.71
N GLN A 264 -8.36 0.90 -4.72
CA GLN A 264 -8.15 0.20 -3.46
C GLN A 264 -9.43 0.16 -2.61
N ALA A 265 -10.14 1.28 -2.52
CA ALA A 265 -11.30 1.43 -1.65
C ALA A 265 -12.44 0.46 -1.98
N VAL A 266 -12.55 0.01 -3.25
CA VAL A 266 -13.60 -0.92 -3.67
C VAL A 266 -13.24 -2.40 -3.52
N GLU A 267 -12.14 -2.75 -2.85
CA GLU A 267 -11.83 -4.16 -2.57
C GLU A 267 -12.29 -4.59 -1.16
N PRO A 268 -11.89 -3.94 -0.05
CA PRO A 268 -12.18 -4.42 1.30
C PRO A 268 -13.67 -4.63 1.63
N PRO A 269 -14.62 -3.76 1.19
CA PRO A 269 -16.04 -3.94 1.51
C PRO A 269 -16.67 -5.24 0.97
N LEU A 270 -16.03 -5.89 -0.01
CA LEU A 270 -16.46 -7.17 -0.58
C LEU A 270 -15.58 -8.35 -0.15
N ASP A 271 -14.44 -8.09 0.50
CA ASP A 271 -13.55 -9.14 0.94
C ASP A 271 -14.11 -9.86 2.16
N MET A 272 -14.12 -11.20 2.09
CA MET A 272 -14.75 -12.05 3.10
C MET A 272 -13.95 -12.19 4.39
N ILE A 273 -12.67 -11.84 4.37
CA ILE A 273 -11.80 -11.79 5.55
C ILE A 273 -11.92 -10.40 6.18
N GLU A 274 -11.96 -9.35 5.36
CA GLU A 274 -11.92 -7.96 5.85
C GLU A 274 -13.28 -7.47 6.38
N MET A 275 -14.29 -7.30 5.52
CA MET A 275 -15.51 -6.55 5.89
C MET A 275 -16.83 -7.25 5.53
N SER A 276 -16.80 -8.33 4.74
CA SER A 276 -18.00 -8.83 4.06
C SER A 276 -18.35 -10.26 4.42
N CYS A 277 -19.64 -10.59 4.34
CA CYS A 277 -20.04 -11.98 4.14
C CYS A 277 -19.74 -12.39 2.68
N GLN A 278 -19.39 -13.66 2.47
CA GLN A 278 -19.07 -14.19 1.14
C GLN A 278 -20.26 -14.02 0.18
N GLY A 279 -20.01 -13.45 -1.00
CA GLY A 279 -21.00 -13.30 -2.07
C GLY A 279 -21.76 -11.97 -2.08
N ARG A 280 -21.50 -11.07 -1.12
CA ARG A 280 -22.04 -9.71 -1.13
C ARG A 280 -21.50 -8.89 -2.31
N THR A 281 -22.30 -7.92 -2.79
CA THR A 281 -21.92 -7.05 -3.92
C THR A 281 -22.05 -5.57 -3.54
N PHE A 282 -21.42 -4.66 -4.29
CA PHE A 282 -21.55 -3.21 -4.03
C PHE A 282 -22.98 -2.69 -4.16
N SER A 283 -23.79 -3.29 -5.04
CA SER A 283 -25.21 -2.93 -5.16
C SER A 283 -25.98 -3.25 -3.89
N GLU A 284 -25.64 -4.35 -3.20
CA GLU A 284 -26.20 -4.69 -1.87
C GLU A 284 -25.74 -3.71 -0.79
N ILE A 285 -24.48 -3.25 -0.83
CA ILE A 285 -24.01 -2.17 0.05
C ILE A 285 -24.79 -0.88 -0.20
N GLY A 286 -25.00 -0.53 -1.47
CA GLY A 286 -25.82 0.62 -1.85
C GLY A 286 -27.24 0.48 -1.32
N LYS A 287 -27.85 -0.70 -1.48
CA LYS A 287 -29.21 -0.99 -1.03
C LYS A 287 -29.34 -0.83 0.49
N LYS A 288 -28.33 -1.31 1.23
CA LYS A 288 -28.20 -1.13 2.68
C LYS A 288 -28.11 0.34 3.10
N LEU A 289 -27.26 1.12 2.42
CA LEU A 289 -26.81 2.41 2.94
C LEU A 289 -27.58 3.61 2.40
N VAL A 290 -28.04 3.61 1.15
CA VAL A 290 -28.56 4.80 0.47
C VAL A 290 -29.66 5.52 1.28
N ARG A 291 -30.50 4.78 2.00
CA ARG A 291 -31.59 5.33 2.83
C ARG A 291 -31.20 5.59 4.29
N ARG A 292 -30.05 5.09 4.73
CA ARG A 292 -29.55 5.28 6.09
C ARG A 292 -28.91 6.64 6.26
N ARG A 293 -28.91 7.10 7.51
CA ARG A 293 -28.18 8.29 7.90
C ARG A 293 -26.72 7.88 8.15
N PRO A 294 -25.73 8.55 7.56
CA PRO A 294 -24.33 8.18 7.76
C PRO A 294 -23.96 8.26 9.24
N LEU A 295 -23.20 7.26 9.72
CA LEU A 295 -22.71 7.14 11.08
C LEU A 295 -23.83 7.14 12.14
N GLU A 296 -25.04 6.66 11.81
CA GLU A 296 -26.22 6.82 12.68
C GLU A 296 -26.11 6.19 14.07
N THR A 297 -25.19 5.25 14.26
CA THR A 297 -24.89 4.59 15.53
C THR A 297 -23.68 5.19 16.26
N GLN A 298 -22.86 6.00 15.58
CA GLN A 298 -21.57 6.52 16.05
C GLN A 298 -21.64 8.01 16.38
N LEU A 299 -20.98 8.42 17.47
CA LEU A 299 -20.82 9.85 17.78
C LEU A 299 -19.89 10.55 16.78
N VAL A 300 -20.27 11.77 16.38
CA VAL A 300 -19.42 12.69 15.62
C VAL A 300 -19.05 13.85 16.54
N HIS A 301 -17.77 14.21 16.61
CA HIS A 301 -17.34 15.35 17.43
C HIS A 301 -17.93 16.66 16.88
N ALA A 302 -18.39 17.57 17.76
CA ALA A 302 -18.98 18.84 17.33
C ALA A 302 -18.00 19.72 16.52
N GLU A 303 -16.71 19.63 16.86
CA GLU A 303 -15.62 20.33 16.17
C GLU A 303 -14.87 19.45 15.14
N ASP A 304 -15.41 18.30 14.74
CA ASP A 304 -14.82 17.50 13.63
C ASP A 304 -14.59 18.42 12.42
N SER A 305 -13.42 18.30 11.80
CA SER A 305 -12.94 19.23 10.77
C SER A 305 -13.74 19.14 9.46
N VAL A 306 -14.35 17.98 9.19
CA VAL A 306 -15.09 17.69 7.94
C VAL A 306 -16.58 17.51 8.21
N LEU A 307 -16.94 16.74 9.24
CA LEU A 307 -18.30 16.31 9.53
C LEU A 307 -19.02 17.21 10.54
N GLY A 308 -18.30 18.03 11.32
CA GLY A 308 -18.89 18.84 12.39
C GLY A 308 -20.01 19.77 11.90
N VAL A 309 -19.87 20.29 10.67
CA VAL A 309 -20.85 21.20 10.03
C VAL A 309 -22.14 20.52 9.56
N VAL A 310 -22.10 19.21 9.33
CA VAL A 310 -23.25 18.38 8.88
C VAL A 310 -23.67 17.36 9.93
N ARG A 311 -23.13 17.47 11.14
CA ARG A 311 -23.45 16.62 12.29
C ARG A 311 -24.94 16.73 12.66
N HIS A 312 -25.57 15.61 12.98
CA HIS A 312 -26.94 15.58 13.49
C HIS A 312 -27.03 16.20 14.90
N GLU A 313 -28.19 16.77 15.24
CA GLU A 313 -28.40 17.45 16.54
C GLU A 313 -28.21 16.51 17.76
N SER A 314 -28.59 15.24 17.63
CA SER A 314 -28.36 14.21 18.66
C SER A 314 -26.88 13.90 18.89
N GLY A 315 -26.02 14.31 17.95
CA GLY A 315 -24.60 14.00 17.93
C GLY A 315 -24.19 12.65 17.39
N LYS A 316 -25.16 11.78 17.10
CA LYS A 316 -24.93 10.55 16.37
C LYS A 316 -25.28 10.72 14.90
N GLY A 317 -24.33 10.46 14.04
CA GLY A 317 -24.48 10.57 12.60
C GLY A 317 -24.60 11.99 12.04
N LEU A 318 -24.93 12.06 10.75
CA LEU A 318 -25.06 13.31 9.99
C LEU A 318 -26.54 13.73 9.81
N ASN A 319 -26.82 14.93 9.33
CA ASN A 319 -28.18 15.47 9.18
C ASN A 319 -28.87 15.14 7.84
N SER A 320 -28.29 14.25 7.04
CA SER A 320 -28.79 13.79 5.73
C SER A 320 -28.63 12.28 5.59
N THR A 321 -29.21 11.69 4.55
CA THR A 321 -28.96 10.30 4.14
C THR A 321 -27.74 10.17 3.24
N TYR A 322 -27.24 8.95 3.05
CA TYR A 322 -26.20 8.66 2.05
C TYR A 322 -26.66 9.01 0.62
N GLY A 323 -27.91 8.70 0.27
CA GLY A 323 -28.49 9.04 -1.02
C GLY A 323 -28.45 10.53 -1.30
N GLU A 324 -28.91 11.35 -0.35
CA GLU A 324 -28.89 12.81 -0.48
C GLU A 324 -27.46 13.37 -0.60
N LEU A 325 -26.49 12.81 0.14
CA LEU A 325 -25.08 13.21 0.00
C LEU A 325 -24.51 12.86 -1.37
N ILE A 326 -24.83 11.68 -1.90
CA ILE A 326 -24.41 11.29 -3.26
C ILE A 326 -25.05 12.20 -4.31
N GLU A 327 -26.35 12.50 -4.18
CA GLU A 327 -27.06 13.40 -5.09
C GLU A 327 -26.46 14.81 -5.10
N LYS A 328 -26.05 15.30 -3.93
CA LYS A 328 -25.34 16.57 -3.76
C LYS A 328 -23.93 16.52 -4.38
N ALA A 329 -23.17 15.47 -4.11
CA ALA A 329 -21.75 15.36 -4.47
C ALA A 329 -21.52 15.10 -5.96
N PHE A 330 -22.35 14.27 -6.61
CA PHE A 330 -22.06 13.74 -7.94
C PHE A 330 -23.03 14.21 -9.02
N HIS A 331 -22.53 14.32 -10.26
CA HIS A 331 -23.34 14.76 -11.38
C HIS A 331 -24.52 13.78 -11.65
N ARG A 332 -25.74 14.33 -11.77
CA ARG A 332 -27.01 13.57 -11.89
C ARG A 332 -27.04 12.39 -12.86
N LYS A 333 -26.26 12.47 -13.94
CA LYS A 333 -26.19 11.43 -14.97
C LYS A 333 -25.80 10.05 -14.41
N PHE A 334 -25.14 9.98 -13.26
CA PHE A 334 -24.68 8.75 -12.62
C PHE A 334 -25.68 8.15 -11.61
N TRP A 335 -26.72 8.87 -11.20
CA TRP A 335 -27.67 8.38 -10.18
C TRP A 335 -29.14 8.59 -10.56
N GLN A 336 -29.45 9.35 -11.63
CA GLN A 336 -30.82 9.62 -12.07
C GLN A 336 -31.09 9.09 -13.48
N GLY A 337 -31.60 7.87 -13.59
CA GLY A 337 -31.94 7.25 -14.88
C GLY A 337 -32.77 5.98 -14.72
N ASN A 338 -33.31 5.52 -15.84
CA ASN A 338 -34.12 4.31 -15.94
C ASN A 338 -33.40 3.28 -16.83
N ALA A 339 -33.17 2.09 -16.29
CA ALA A 339 -32.74 0.89 -16.99
C ALA A 339 -33.14 -0.33 -16.15
N ASP A 340 -32.88 -1.53 -16.67
CA ASP A 340 -32.78 -2.71 -15.82
C ASP A 340 -31.39 -2.68 -15.16
N PHE A 341 -31.38 -2.38 -13.86
CA PHE A 341 -30.17 -2.28 -13.06
C PHE A 341 -29.82 -3.60 -12.35
N GLY A 342 -30.56 -4.68 -12.65
CA GLY A 342 -30.50 -5.94 -11.93
C GLY A 342 -31.35 -5.94 -10.66
N VAL A 343 -31.27 -7.04 -9.92
CA VAL A 343 -32.06 -7.28 -8.71
C VAL A 343 -31.16 -7.73 -7.55
N SER A 344 -31.58 -7.45 -6.32
CA SER A 344 -30.98 -7.96 -5.09
C SER A 344 -31.12 -9.47 -4.95
N ASN A 345 -30.43 -10.03 -3.97
CA ASN A 345 -30.60 -11.42 -3.57
C ASN A 345 -32.04 -11.77 -3.14
N THR A 346 -32.81 -10.77 -2.71
CA THR A 346 -34.25 -10.90 -2.38
C THR A 346 -35.17 -10.72 -3.59
N GLY A 347 -34.63 -10.46 -4.79
CA GLY A 347 -35.37 -10.24 -6.02
C GLY A 347 -35.91 -8.82 -6.22
N GLU A 348 -35.51 -7.87 -5.37
CA GLU A 348 -35.93 -6.48 -5.49
C GLU A 348 -35.06 -5.72 -6.51
N PRO A 349 -35.64 -4.97 -7.45
CA PRO A 349 -34.86 -4.18 -8.41
C PRO A 349 -33.96 -3.14 -7.73
N TYR A 350 -32.72 -3.04 -8.21
CA TYR A 350 -31.83 -1.97 -7.78
C TYR A 350 -32.24 -0.62 -8.35
N SER A 351 -32.01 0.44 -7.58
CA SER A 351 -32.02 1.80 -8.10
C SER A 351 -30.73 2.12 -8.85
N HIS A 352 -30.72 3.20 -9.63
CA HIS A 352 -29.53 3.61 -10.39
C HIS A 352 -28.36 3.96 -9.46
N ILE A 353 -28.64 4.57 -8.31
CA ILE A 353 -27.62 4.92 -7.30
C ILE A 353 -27.01 3.66 -6.67
N GLU A 354 -27.82 2.65 -6.37
CA GLU A 354 -27.37 1.35 -5.84
C GLU A 354 -26.49 0.62 -6.86
N ALA A 355 -26.90 0.56 -8.13
CA ALA A 355 -26.13 -0.13 -9.17
C ALA A 355 -24.77 0.53 -9.49
N ASN A 356 -24.61 1.81 -9.17
CA ASN A 356 -23.35 2.55 -9.30
C ASN A 356 -22.66 2.77 -7.95
N PHE A 357 -23.05 2.09 -6.87
CA PHE A 357 -22.57 2.43 -5.54
C PHE A 357 -21.04 2.32 -5.39
N ALA A 358 -20.40 1.32 -6.03
CA ALA A 358 -18.93 1.19 -6.08
C ALA A 358 -18.24 2.46 -6.62
N PHE A 359 -18.82 3.07 -7.66
CA PHE A 359 -18.29 4.28 -8.28
C PHE A 359 -18.31 5.47 -7.32
N PHE A 360 -19.42 5.66 -6.59
CA PHE A 360 -19.52 6.74 -5.60
C PHE A 360 -18.61 6.48 -4.40
N PHE A 361 -18.60 5.24 -3.91
CA PHE A 361 -17.80 4.81 -2.78
C PHE A 361 -16.31 5.06 -3.00
N GLY A 362 -15.75 4.50 -4.09
CA GLY A 362 -14.31 4.61 -4.39
C GLY A 362 -13.86 6.06 -4.58
N LEU A 363 -14.63 6.87 -5.30
CA LEU A 363 -14.27 8.27 -5.55
C LEU A 363 -14.40 9.16 -4.31
N ALA A 364 -15.41 8.92 -3.47
CA ALA A 364 -15.58 9.66 -2.23
C ALA A 364 -14.45 9.34 -1.24
N ILE A 365 -14.11 8.05 -1.06
CA ILE A 365 -12.98 7.65 -0.19
C ILE A 365 -11.67 8.22 -0.71
N GLN A 366 -11.39 8.15 -2.02
CA GLN A 366 -10.19 8.76 -2.58
C GLN A 366 -10.12 10.27 -2.28
N LEU A 367 -11.22 11.00 -2.42
CA LEU A 367 -11.23 12.43 -2.11
C LEU A 367 -11.01 12.71 -0.63
N TYR A 368 -11.50 11.86 0.26
CA TYR A 368 -11.22 11.95 1.69
C TYR A 368 -9.76 11.60 2.01
N GLU A 369 -9.23 10.50 1.52
CA GLU A 369 -7.84 10.08 1.75
C GLU A 369 -6.81 11.07 1.14
N ASN A 370 -7.18 11.77 0.06
CA ASN A 370 -6.41 12.90 -0.46
C ASN A 370 -6.25 14.06 0.53
N THR A 371 -7.06 14.12 1.59
CA THR A 371 -6.92 15.11 2.67
C THR A 371 -5.95 14.67 3.77
N LEU A 372 -5.63 13.38 3.87
CA LEU A 372 -4.84 12.79 4.95
C LEU A 372 -3.34 12.95 4.67
N ILE A 373 -2.87 14.20 4.61
CA ILE A 373 -1.49 14.55 4.26
C ILE A 373 -0.70 14.97 5.50
N SER A 374 0.37 14.23 5.78
CA SER A 374 1.32 14.45 6.86
C SER A 374 2.59 15.09 6.28
N ASP A 375 2.65 16.42 6.36
CA ASP A 375 3.65 17.31 5.77
C ASP A 375 4.25 18.32 6.77
N GLN A 376 4.05 18.11 8.08
CA GLN A 376 4.55 18.99 9.16
C GLN A 376 5.32 18.22 10.24
N ALA A 377 6.02 17.15 9.86
CA ALA A 377 6.93 16.46 10.76
C ALA A 377 8.15 17.33 11.06
N PRO A 378 8.91 17.07 12.15
CA PRO A 378 10.19 17.73 12.40
C PRO A 378 11.14 17.73 11.18
N PHE A 379 11.10 16.66 10.37
CA PHE A 379 11.89 16.59 9.12
C PHE A 379 11.48 17.63 8.06
N ASP A 380 10.25 18.14 8.06
CA ASP A 380 9.78 19.14 7.10
C ASP A 380 10.21 20.57 7.45
N GLN A 381 10.91 20.78 8.57
CA GLN A 381 11.44 22.09 8.95
C GLN A 381 12.46 22.60 7.91
N PRO A 382 12.62 23.94 7.78
CA PRO A 382 13.70 24.50 6.97
C PRO A 382 15.06 23.95 7.40
N LEU A 383 15.99 23.82 6.46
CA LEU A 383 17.36 23.40 6.79
C LEU A 383 18.09 24.51 7.57
N ASP A 384 18.91 24.11 8.54
CA ASP A 384 19.86 24.96 9.25
C ASP A 384 21.14 25.20 8.42
N ASP A 385 22.08 25.99 8.96
CA ASP A 385 23.34 26.32 8.28
C ASP A 385 24.26 25.10 8.06
N GLU A 386 23.99 23.98 8.75
CA GLU A 386 24.70 22.71 8.60
C GLU A 386 24.05 21.79 7.56
N GLY A 387 22.90 22.17 7.00
CA GLY A 387 22.17 21.41 5.99
C GLY A 387 21.20 20.36 6.57
N TYR A 388 20.86 20.45 7.85
CA TYR A 388 19.91 19.53 8.52
C TYR A 388 18.60 20.24 8.85
N PRO A 389 17.45 19.53 8.93
CA PRO A 389 16.21 20.15 9.38
C PRO A 389 16.37 20.84 10.75
N TYR A 390 15.90 22.08 10.83
CA TYR A 390 16.05 22.93 12.01
C TYR A 390 15.48 22.25 13.26
N GLY A 391 16.25 22.27 14.35
CA GLY A 391 15.87 21.68 15.63
C GLY A 391 16.29 20.22 15.82
N PHE A 392 16.94 19.60 14.83
CA PHE A 392 17.50 18.25 15.00
C PHE A 392 18.61 18.23 16.06
N THR A 393 18.54 17.24 16.95
CA THR A 393 19.61 16.91 17.90
C THR A 393 20.81 16.29 17.19
N ALA A 394 21.98 16.27 17.83
CA ALA A 394 23.18 15.63 17.28
C ALA A 394 22.93 14.15 16.89
N GLN A 395 22.16 13.43 17.70
CA GLN A 395 21.78 12.04 17.44
C GLN A 395 20.89 11.89 16.20
N GLN A 396 19.96 12.82 15.99
CA GLN A 396 19.08 12.81 14.80
C GLN A 396 19.83 13.17 13.52
N LYS A 397 20.81 14.10 13.61
CA LYS A 397 21.71 14.44 12.49
C LYS A 397 22.54 13.22 12.09
N GLU A 398 23.18 12.56 13.07
CA GLU A 398 23.91 11.31 12.83
C GLU A 398 23.01 10.22 12.24
N GLY A 399 21.77 10.10 12.70
CA GLY A 399 20.80 9.15 12.16
C GLY A 399 20.45 9.41 10.69
N LEU A 400 20.32 10.66 10.29
CA LEU A 400 20.10 11.04 8.89
C LEU A 400 21.33 10.74 8.02
N ASP A 401 22.53 10.99 8.54
CA ASP A 401 23.77 10.63 7.85
C ASP A 401 23.87 9.11 7.63
N VAL A 402 23.62 8.32 8.68
CA VAL A 402 23.57 6.85 8.60
C VAL A 402 22.52 6.39 7.58
N PHE A 403 21.34 7.00 7.55
CA PHE A 403 20.28 6.68 6.59
C PHE A 403 20.76 6.84 5.14
N PHE A 404 21.52 7.91 4.85
CA PHE A 404 22.07 8.15 3.52
C PHE A 404 23.27 7.25 3.19
N ASP A 405 24.20 7.09 4.12
CA ASP A 405 25.41 6.28 3.93
C ASP A 405 25.09 4.79 3.77
N ALA A 406 24.03 4.31 4.44
CA ALA A 406 23.53 2.95 4.35
C ALA A 406 22.63 2.68 3.12
N HIS A 407 22.47 3.66 2.22
CA HIS A 407 21.63 3.54 1.04
C HIS A 407 20.14 3.28 1.34
N CYS A 408 19.58 3.76 2.45
CA CYS A 408 18.15 3.62 2.71
C CYS A 408 17.31 4.48 1.74
N GLN A 409 17.80 5.69 1.43
CA GLN A 409 17.21 6.68 0.50
C GLN A 409 17.01 6.18 -0.92
N ASN A 410 17.76 5.15 -1.29
CA ASN A 410 17.70 4.53 -2.59
C ASN A 410 16.25 4.01 -2.80
N CYS A 411 15.76 3.17 -1.88
CA CYS A 411 14.36 2.71 -1.91
C CYS A 411 13.39 3.72 -1.28
N HIS A 412 13.79 4.37 -0.20
CA HIS A 412 12.99 5.34 0.54
C HIS A 412 13.33 6.78 0.13
N SER A 413 13.09 7.10 -1.15
CA SER A 413 13.50 8.36 -1.77
C SER A 413 12.49 9.49 -1.65
N GLY A 414 13.02 10.71 -1.73
CA GLY A 414 12.28 11.96 -1.81
C GLY A 414 11.50 12.29 -0.53
N PRO A 415 10.71 13.38 -0.55
CA PRO A 415 9.90 13.83 0.58
C PRO A 415 8.89 12.81 1.11
N THR A 416 8.47 11.86 0.28
CA THR A 416 7.57 10.76 0.67
C THR A 416 8.25 9.60 1.35
N PHE A 417 9.59 9.52 1.32
CA PHE A 417 10.36 8.35 1.74
C PHE A 417 9.88 7.05 1.09
N SER A 418 9.54 7.09 -0.21
CA SER A 418 9.12 5.93 -0.98
C SER A 418 9.38 6.09 -2.48
N ALA A 419 9.99 5.08 -3.08
CA ALA A 419 10.10 4.95 -4.54
C ALA A 419 8.81 4.42 -5.21
N ALA A 420 7.74 4.13 -4.47
CA ALA A 420 6.50 3.57 -5.01
C ALA A 420 5.41 4.61 -5.34
N ILE A 421 5.81 5.88 -5.45
CA ILE A 421 4.87 6.97 -5.59
C ILE A 421 4.60 7.32 -7.05
N ASN A 422 3.50 8.05 -7.28
CA ASN A 422 3.11 8.53 -8.58
C ASN A 422 4.10 9.61 -9.05
N PRO A 423 4.87 9.38 -10.13
CA PRO A 423 5.92 10.30 -10.52
C PRO A 423 5.40 11.70 -10.88
N GLN A 424 4.11 11.85 -11.24
CA GLN A 424 3.51 13.16 -11.51
C GLN A 424 3.64 14.13 -10.34
N SER A 425 3.70 13.60 -9.10
CA SER A 425 3.84 14.39 -7.89
C SER A 425 5.09 15.27 -7.86
N TYR A 426 6.15 14.91 -8.59
CA TYR A 426 7.42 15.65 -8.65
C TYR A 426 7.56 16.57 -9.86
N PHE A 427 6.66 16.51 -10.85
CA PHE A 427 6.80 17.25 -12.12
C PHE A 427 5.70 18.29 -12.36
N SER A 428 4.91 18.64 -11.35
CA SER A 428 3.91 19.70 -11.45
C SER A 428 4.56 21.06 -11.69
N GLY A 429 4.20 21.72 -12.78
CA GLY A 429 4.49 23.16 -12.97
C GLY A 429 5.14 23.53 -14.29
N ARG A 430 6.19 22.83 -14.79
CA ARG A 430 6.90 23.32 -16.01
C ARG A 430 7.44 22.28 -17.01
N ARG A 431 7.58 20.99 -16.70
CA ARG A 431 7.95 19.94 -17.69
C ARG A 431 7.43 18.55 -17.29
N LYS A 432 6.17 18.24 -17.64
CA LYS A 432 5.67 16.86 -17.54
C LYS A 432 6.34 16.00 -18.64
N PRO A 433 7.02 14.90 -18.31
CA PRO A 433 7.55 13.99 -19.33
C PRO A 433 6.38 13.34 -20.09
N ARG A 434 6.63 12.86 -21.31
CA ARG A 434 5.59 12.22 -22.13
C ARG A 434 5.13 10.86 -21.60
N TYR A 435 5.91 10.25 -20.72
CA TYR A 435 5.62 9.02 -20.00
C TYR A 435 6.53 8.95 -18.77
N TYR A 436 6.20 8.07 -17.84
CA TYR A 436 7.01 7.79 -16.66
C TYR A 436 7.60 6.39 -16.76
N ARG A 437 8.84 6.25 -16.32
CA ARG A 437 9.51 4.96 -16.24
C ARG A 437 8.96 4.22 -15.01
N LEU A 438 8.26 3.10 -15.23
CA LEU A 438 7.65 2.27 -14.19
C LEU A 438 8.22 0.85 -14.15
N VAL A 439 8.97 0.49 -15.19
CA VAL A 439 9.75 -0.75 -15.30
C VAL A 439 11.20 -0.34 -15.54
N ASP A 440 12.12 -0.98 -14.83
CA ASP A 440 13.56 -0.81 -15.02
C ASP A 440 14.27 -2.17 -15.08
N ARG A 441 15.55 -2.16 -15.43
CA ARG A 441 16.44 -3.31 -15.33
C ARG A 441 17.67 -2.91 -14.55
N THR A 442 17.94 -3.62 -13.45
CA THR A 442 19.02 -3.30 -12.51
C THR A 442 19.86 -4.54 -12.16
N VAL A 443 20.96 -4.36 -11.43
CA VAL A 443 21.79 -5.44 -10.91
C VAL A 443 21.41 -5.74 -9.47
N LEU A 444 21.10 -7.01 -9.15
CA LEU A 444 20.66 -7.41 -7.79
C LEU A 444 21.63 -8.31 -7.02
N GLY A 445 22.83 -8.62 -7.55
CA GLY A 445 23.79 -9.52 -6.88
C GLY A 445 24.99 -8.79 -6.26
N ALA A 446 25.27 -9.09 -4.98
CA ALA A 446 26.62 -9.00 -4.42
C ALA A 446 27.43 -10.24 -4.87
N GLN A 447 28.75 -10.10 -5.02
CA GLN A 447 29.70 -11.14 -5.46
C GLN A 447 29.85 -12.34 -4.48
N THR A 448 28.79 -12.84 -3.86
CA THR A 448 28.90 -13.86 -2.81
C THR A 448 28.08 -15.09 -3.16
N SER A 449 28.82 -16.17 -3.48
CA SER A 449 28.40 -17.56 -3.73
C SER A 449 27.88 -17.92 -5.12
N GLY A 450 28.80 -17.97 -6.10
CA GLY A 450 28.68 -18.82 -7.30
C GLY A 450 27.67 -18.40 -8.39
N VAL A 451 26.75 -17.49 -8.10
CA VAL A 451 25.84 -16.90 -9.09
C VAL A 451 26.42 -15.57 -9.55
N GLY A 452 26.68 -15.43 -10.85
CA GLY A 452 27.20 -14.19 -11.43
C GLY A 452 26.26 -12.99 -11.24
N ILE A 453 26.69 -11.82 -11.73
CA ILE A 453 25.89 -10.59 -11.73
C ILE A 453 24.58 -10.84 -12.49
N ASP A 454 23.45 -10.90 -11.77
CA ASP A 454 22.12 -11.02 -12.36
C ASP A 454 21.56 -9.64 -12.68
N LYS A 455 21.18 -9.44 -13.94
CA LYS A 455 20.59 -8.21 -14.44
C LYS A 455 19.09 -8.42 -14.62
N THR A 456 18.34 -7.89 -13.67
CA THR A 456 16.95 -8.27 -13.35
C THR A 456 15.98 -7.17 -13.73
N LEU A 457 14.87 -7.54 -14.35
CA LEU A 457 13.73 -6.65 -14.58
C LEU A 457 12.96 -6.44 -13.28
N MET A 458 12.54 -5.20 -13.01
CA MET A 458 11.78 -4.86 -11.82
C MET A 458 10.72 -3.80 -12.10
N ASP A 459 9.63 -3.86 -11.33
CA ASP A 459 8.70 -2.76 -11.21
C ASP A 459 9.32 -1.75 -10.23
N ILE A 460 9.39 -0.48 -10.64
CA ILE A 460 9.95 0.57 -9.79
C ILE A 460 9.10 0.73 -8.53
N GLY A 461 9.75 0.80 -7.37
CA GLY A 461 9.10 0.90 -6.06
C GLY A 461 8.67 -0.43 -5.45
N PHE A 462 9.07 -1.57 -6.03
CA PHE A 462 8.81 -2.90 -5.47
C PHE A 462 10.12 -3.66 -5.27
N PHE A 463 10.34 -4.20 -4.07
CA PHE A 463 11.56 -4.92 -3.73
C PHE A 463 11.28 -6.15 -2.87
N ASN A 464 12.09 -7.19 -3.07
CA ASN A 464 12.22 -8.29 -2.14
C ASN A 464 13.47 -8.04 -1.28
N THR A 465 13.24 -7.77 0.01
CA THR A 465 14.30 -7.53 1.01
C THR A 465 14.58 -8.77 1.86
N SER A 466 13.97 -9.91 1.53
CA SER A 466 14.13 -11.18 2.25
C SER A 466 13.64 -11.12 3.70
N VAL A 467 12.47 -10.51 3.94
CA VAL A 467 11.78 -10.59 5.25
C VAL A 467 11.39 -12.04 5.56
N THR A 468 10.88 -12.75 4.56
CA THR A 468 10.51 -14.17 4.60
C THR A 468 10.92 -14.86 3.29
N PRO A 469 10.91 -16.20 3.25
CA PRO A 469 10.90 -16.97 1.99
C PRO A 469 9.88 -16.45 0.96
N ASP A 470 10.24 -16.48 -0.33
CA ASP A 470 9.42 -15.92 -1.42
C ASP A 470 8.22 -16.80 -1.79
N ASP A 471 8.18 -18.02 -1.28
CA ASP A 471 7.04 -18.93 -1.37
C ASP A 471 6.01 -18.72 -0.27
N TYR A 472 6.35 -18.06 0.86
CA TYR A 472 5.40 -17.71 1.94
C TYR A 472 4.38 -16.67 1.46
N ASP A 473 4.82 -15.69 0.67
CA ASP A 473 3.93 -14.76 -0.03
C ASP A 473 4.61 -14.27 -1.32
N VAL A 474 4.00 -14.59 -2.45
CA VAL A 474 4.51 -14.24 -3.77
C VAL A 474 4.51 -12.72 -4.05
N GLY A 475 3.77 -11.93 -3.27
CA GLY A 475 3.73 -10.47 -3.42
C GLY A 475 3.29 -10.03 -4.82
N LEU A 476 4.05 -9.09 -5.41
CA LEU A 476 3.86 -8.59 -6.78
C LEU A 476 3.94 -9.71 -7.85
N GLY A 477 4.56 -10.84 -7.55
CA GLY A 477 4.63 -12.02 -8.42
C GLY A 477 3.29 -12.74 -8.62
N GLY A 478 2.24 -12.32 -7.91
CA GLY A 478 0.89 -12.85 -8.05
C GLY A 478 0.18 -12.50 -9.37
N LYS A 479 -1.05 -13.00 -9.51
CA LYS A 479 -1.96 -12.72 -10.62
C LYS A 479 -3.27 -12.14 -10.11
N ASP A 480 -3.93 -11.37 -10.95
CA ASP A 480 -5.30 -10.90 -10.69
C ASP A 480 -6.34 -12.04 -10.89
N PRO A 481 -7.62 -11.83 -10.52
CA PRO A 481 -8.67 -12.82 -10.71
C PRO A 481 -8.94 -13.23 -12.17
N PHE A 482 -8.42 -12.48 -13.15
CA PHE A 482 -8.56 -12.75 -14.58
C PHE A 482 -7.35 -13.51 -15.14
N GLY A 483 -6.36 -13.82 -14.29
CA GLY A 483 -5.14 -14.55 -14.65
C GLY A 483 -4.01 -13.68 -15.20
N ASN A 484 -4.15 -12.35 -15.20
CA ASN A 484 -3.08 -11.45 -15.65
C ASN A 484 -2.03 -11.25 -14.55
N PRO A 485 -0.73 -11.15 -14.88
CA PRO A 485 0.29 -10.81 -13.90
C PRO A 485 0.07 -9.43 -13.27
N LEU A 486 0.28 -9.31 -11.94
CA LEU A 486 0.24 -8.01 -11.27
C LEU A 486 1.43 -7.13 -11.66
N SER A 487 2.60 -7.74 -11.87
CA SER A 487 3.83 -7.07 -12.29
C SER A 487 3.78 -6.56 -13.73
N PHE A 488 4.21 -5.32 -13.93
CA PHE A 488 4.45 -4.76 -15.26
C PHE A 488 5.65 -5.44 -15.93
N SER A 489 6.67 -5.84 -15.19
CA SER A 489 7.83 -6.58 -15.69
C SER A 489 7.45 -7.94 -16.28
N GLU A 490 6.58 -8.71 -15.60
CA GLU A 490 6.08 -9.99 -16.12
C GLU A 490 5.18 -9.81 -17.37
N GLN A 491 4.34 -8.77 -17.38
CA GLN A 491 3.58 -8.42 -18.60
C GLN A 491 4.53 -8.05 -19.75
N TYR A 492 5.60 -7.30 -19.47
CA TYR A 492 6.57 -6.90 -20.48
C TYR A 492 7.36 -8.10 -21.05
N LEU A 493 7.68 -9.10 -20.22
CA LEU A 493 8.25 -10.37 -20.71
C LEU A 493 7.33 -11.05 -21.73
N SER A 494 6.01 -11.05 -21.49
CA SER A 494 5.03 -11.62 -22.41
C SER A 494 5.01 -10.87 -23.75
N VAL A 495 5.15 -9.54 -23.73
CA VAL A 495 5.27 -8.71 -24.95
C VAL A 495 6.59 -8.94 -25.67
N LEU A 496 7.69 -9.20 -24.95
CA LEU A 496 8.98 -9.56 -25.55
C LEU A 496 8.93 -10.93 -26.23
N ALA A 497 8.24 -11.90 -25.63
CA ALA A 497 8.07 -13.25 -26.16
C ALA A 497 7.14 -13.28 -27.39
N ASN A 498 6.12 -12.41 -27.43
CA ASN A 498 5.19 -12.30 -28.55
C ASN A 498 5.00 -10.81 -28.94
N PRO A 499 5.66 -10.32 -30.01
CA PRO A 499 5.54 -8.93 -30.45
C PRO A 499 4.13 -8.48 -30.84
N SER A 500 3.19 -9.41 -31.06
CA SER A 500 1.78 -9.11 -31.32
C SER A 500 0.96 -8.95 -30.03
N ALA A 501 1.50 -9.33 -28.87
CA ALA A 501 0.86 -9.13 -27.57
C ALA A 501 0.99 -7.67 -27.13
N ALA A 502 0.00 -7.20 -26.36
CA ALA A 502 0.03 -5.90 -25.71
C ALA A 502 0.15 -6.07 -24.18
N MET A 503 0.68 -5.04 -23.52
CA MET A 503 0.54 -4.91 -22.07
C MET A 503 -0.96 -4.84 -21.73
N VAL A 504 -1.39 -5.50 -20.66
CA VAL A 504 -2.78 -5.42 -20.19
C VAL A 504 -3.02 -4.05 -19.53
N ASP A 505 -2.05 -3.59 -18.74
CA ASP A 505 -2.01 -2.23 -18.27
C ASP A 505 -1.43 -1.29 -19.33
N PRO A 506 -1.93 -0.04 -19.45
CA PRO A 506 -1.45 0.93 -20.44
C PRO A 506 -0.09 1.56 -20.02
N VAL A 507 0.86 0.72 -19.60
CA VAL A 507 2.21 1.13 -19.20
C VAL A 507 3.15 1.08 -20.40
N ARG A 508 3.87 2.18 -20.60
CA ARG A 508 4.90 2.26 -21.63
C ARG A 508 6.26 1.91 -21.03
N VAL A 509 6.87 0.82 -21.52
CA VAL A 509 8.24 0.43 -21.18
C VAL A 509 9.18 0.91 -22.27
N VAL A 510 10.34 1.49 -21.92
CA VAL A 510 11.35 1.97 -22.87
C VAL A 510 12.73 1.38 -22.56
N ALA A 511 13.07 0.26 -23.21
CA ALA A 511 14.25 -0.54 -22.87
C ALA A 511 15.60 0.20 -23.01
N CYS A 512 15.68 1.20 -23.89
CA CYS A 512 16.91 2.00 -24.07
C CYS A 512 17.21 2.91 -22.85
N GLU A 513 16.22 3.12 -21.97
CA GLU A 513 16.32 3.93 -20.75
C GLU A 513 16.54 3.10 -19.49
N PHE A 514 16.63 1.78 -19.62
CA PHE A 514 16.98 0.93 -18.50
C PHE A 514 18.39 1.28 -17.99
N VAL A 515 18.58 1.22 -16.68
CA VAL A 515 19.92 1.35 -16.07
C VAL A 515 20.87 0.31 -16.68
N GLU A 516 20.37 -0.91 -16.81
CA GLU A 516 21.05 -2.03 -17.43
C GLU A 516 20.38 -2.47 -18.74
N SER A 517 20.74 -1.82 -19.85
CA SER A 517 20.27 -2.20 -21.19
C SER A 517 20.56 -3.66 -21.53
N PHE A 518 19.69 -4.31 -22.32
CA PHE A 518 19.85 -5.72 -22.72
C PHE A 518 21.17 -5.99 -23.48
N VAL A 519 21.68 -5.04 -24.26
CA VAL A 519 22.94 -5.23 -25.02
C VAL A 519 24.19 -5.40 -24.14
N LYS A 520 24.07 -5.27 -22.81
CA LYS A 520 25.17 -5.56 -21.88
C LYS A 520 25.31 -7.06 -21.57
N ASP A 521 24.28 -7.88 -21.80
CA ASP A 521 24.28 -9.34 -21.49
C ASP A 521 23.95 -10.21 -22.70
N PHE A 522 23.32 -9.62 -23.73
CA PHE A 522 22.95 -10.29 -24.95
C PHE A 522 23.88 -9.83 -26.08
N GLU A 523 24.37 -10.78 -26.88
CA GLU A 523 25.34 -10.51 -27.95
C GLU A 523 24.82 -9.45 -28.92
N PHE A 524 25.72 -8.55 -29.32
CA PHE A 524 25.40 -7.45 -30.22
C PHE A 524 25.29 -7.97 -31.66
N GLY A 525 24.06 -8.00 -32.20
CA GLY A 525 23.77 -8.48 -33.54
C GLY A 525 22.41 -9.17 -33.61
N ASP A 526 21.94 -9.49 -34.81
CA ASP A 526 20.63 -10.13 -35.03
C ASP A 526 20.59 -11.61 -34.56
N SER A 527 21.68 -12.13 -33.99
CA SER A 527 21.75 -13.47 -33.39
C SER A 527 20.96 -13.56 -32.08
N GLU A 528 21.06 -12.56 -31.20
CA GLU A 528 20.35 -12.56 -29.92
C GLU A 528 19.39 -11.38 -29.72
N THR A 529 19.69 -10.21 -30.28
CA THR A 529 18.90 -8.99 -30.07
C THR A 529 18.33 -8.47 -31.38
N ILE A 530 17.21 -7.76 -31.33
CA ILE A 530 16.59 -7.08 -32.46
C ILE A 530 16.41 -5.59 -32.13
N PRO A 531 16.36 -4.69 -33.13
CA PRO A 531 16.00 -3.30 -32.89
C PRO A 531 14.63 -3.19 -32.21
N ASP A 532 14.52 -2.39 -31.15
CA ASP A 532 13.23 -2.18 -30.49
C ASP A 532 12.37 -1.22 -31.32
N ARG A 533 11.52 -1.81 -32.17
CA ARG A 533 10.63 -1.06 -33.07
C ARG A 533 9.41 -0.47 -32.37
N ARG A 534 9.17 -0.79 -31.09
CA ARG A 534 8.05 -0.23 -30.31
C ARG A 534 8.26 1.25 -30.00
N PHE A 535 9.48 1.74 -30.19
CA PHE A 535 9.78 3.16 -30.24
C PHE A 535 9.97 3.56 -31.70
N GLY A 536 8.96 4.22 -32.28
CA GLY A 536 9.15 4.98 -33.51
C GLY A 536 10.34 5.94 -33.37
N ARG A 537 10.80 6.56 -34.48
CA ARG A 537 11.96 7.48 -34.55
C ARG A 537 11.83 8.74 -33.67
N GLY A 538 11.73 8.57 -32.36
CA GLY A 538 11.55 9.60 -31.36
C GLY A 538 12.89 10.08 -30.78
N PRO A 539 12.92 11.26 -30.16
CA PRO A 539 14.15 11.93 -29.73
C PRO A 539 14.88 11.24 -28.57
N VAL A 540 14.20 10.41 -27.78
CA VAL A 540 14.72 9.83 -26.52
C VAL A 540 15.84 8.81 -26.77
N CYS A 541 15.63 7.84 -27.66
CA CYS A 541 16.68 6.90 -28.10
C CYS A 541 17.39 7.37 -29.40
N GLY A 542 17.25 8.64 -29.78
CA GLY A 542 17.51 9.13 -31.14
C GLY A 542 18.96 9.54 -31.44
N GLY A 543 19.79 9.77 -30.42
CA GLY A 543 21.21 10.11 -30.57
C GLY A 543 22.02 8.94 -31.14
N ARG A 544 23.07 9.22 -31.93
CA ARG A 544 23.90 8.18 -32.58
C ARG A 544 24.41 7.11 -31.59
N THR A 545 24.69 7.51 -30.35
CA THR A 545 25.19 6.65 -29.26
C THR A 545 24.11 5.84 -28.53
N LEU A 546 22.83 6.27 -28.56
CA LEU A 546 21.72 5.59 -27.86
C LEU A 546 20.98 4.59 -28.77
N ARG A 547 21.15 4.69 -30.09
CA ARG A 547 20.57 3.73 -31.05
C ARG A 547 21.14 2.32 -30.91
N SER A 548 22.40 2.18 -30.52
CA SER A 548 23.00 0.87 -30.24
C SER A 548 22.40 0.21 -28.99
N LEU A 549 21.90 1.00 -28.03
CA LEU A 549 21.26 0.53 -26.81
C LEU A 549 19.75 0.25 -26.98
N ALA A 550 19.13 0.76 -28.04
CA ALA A 550 17.70 0.56 -28.34
C ALA A 550 17.44 -0.81 -28.99
N ARG A 551 17.89 -1.89 -28.34
CA ARG A 551 17.70 -3.27 -28.76
C ARG A 551 17.12 -4.09 -27.62
N VAL A 552 16.36 -5.11 -27.97
CA VAL A 552 15.76 -6.08 -27.04
C VAL A 552 16.05 -7.51 -27.52
N PRO A 553 16.03 -8.51 -26.63
CA PRO A 553 16.20 -9.91 -27.04
C PRO A 553 15.14 -10.32 -28.07
N SER A 554 15.52 -11.16 -29.02
CA SER A 554 14.57 -11.71 -30.00
C SER A 554 13.54 -12.62 -29.32
N PRO A 555 12.32 -12.77 -29.86
CA PRO A 555 11.30 -13.66 -29.29
C PRO A 555 11.81 -15.08 -28.98
N ALA A 556 12.62 -15.65 -29.88
CA ALA A 556 13.20 -16.98 -29.70
C ALA A 556 14.18 -17.03 -28.50
N VAL A 557 14.99 -15.99 -28.30
CA VAL A 557 15.86 -15.88 -27.13
C VAL A 557 15.04 -15.72 -25.86
N VAL A 558 13.99 -14.90 -25.90
CA VAL A 558 13.10 -14.70 -24.75
C VAL A 558 12.49 -16.02 -24.31
N GLU A 559 11.91 -16.76 -25.25
CA GLU A 559 11.31 -18.07 -24.99
C GLU A 559 12.34 -19.09 -24.44
N ALA A 560 13.56 -19.09 -24.99
CA ALA A 560 14.65 -19.94 -24.52
C ALA A 560 15.11 -19.59 -23.10
N GLU A 561 15.28 -18.31 -22.76
CA GLU A 561 15.65 -17.85 -21.42
C GLU A 561 14.53 -18.11 -20.39
N MET A 562 13.26 -17.90 -20.77
CA MET A 562 12.11 -18.15 -19.89
C MET A 562 11.91 -19.63 -19.55
N ARG A 563 12.37 -20.57 -20.41
CA ARG A 563 12.37 -22.02 -20.12
C ARG A 563 13.47 -22.45 -19.15
N LYS A 564 14.50 -21.62 -18.95
CA LYS A 564 15.58 -21.94 -18.01
C LYS A 564 15.07 -21.75 -16.57
N PRO A 565 15.61 -22.51 -15.60
CA PRO A 565 15.35 -22.25 -14.19
C PRO A 565 15.58 -20.78 -13.84
N TYR A 566 14.62 -20.18 -13.13
CA TYR A 566 14.66 -18.78 -12.68
C TYR A 566 14.75 -17.72 -13.81
N ASN A 567 14.30 -18.08 -15.02
CA ASN A 567 14.23 -17.23 -16.21
C ASN A 567 15.60 -16.84 -16.80
N GLY A 568 16.68 -17.56 -16.47
CA GLY A 568 18.00 -17.35 -17.08
C GLY A 568 18.49 -15.90 -16.97
N ARG A 569 18.78 -15.26 -18.12
CA ARG A 569 19.17 -13.83 -18.25
C ARG A 569 17.99 -12.84 -18.23
N LEU A 570 16.75 -13.33 -18.22
CA LEU A 570 15.49 -12.57 -18.17
C LEU A 570 14.80 -12.68 -16.81
N SER A 571 15.64 -12.65 -15.79
CA SER A 571 15.25 -12.75 -14.40
C SER A 571 14.38 -11.53 -13.99
N THR A 572 13.40 -11.73 -13.10
CA THR A 572 12.47 -10.69 -12.61
C THR A 572 12.51 -10.57 -11.09
N LEU A 573 12.40 -9.35 -10.55
CA LEU A 573 12.26 -9.04 -9.13
C LEU A 573 10.78 -8.86 -8.79
N THR A 574 10.05 -9.97 -8.72
CA THR A 574 8.59 -9.94 -8.58
C THR A 574 8.10 -10.84 -7.45
N LYS A 575 8.63 -12.06 -7.35
CA LYS A 575 8.32 -12.98 -6.24
C LYS A 575 8.87 -12.46 -4.91
N GLY A 576 8.01 -12.42 -3.89
CA GLY A 576 8.31 -11.85 -2.58
C GLY A 576 8.62 -10.35 -2.62
N ALA A 577 8.27 -9.66 -3.73
CA ALA A 577 8.50 -8.22 -3.85
C ALA A 577 7.25 -7.45 -3.43
N PHE A 578 7.45 -6.45 -2.58
CA PHE A 578 6.39 -5.62 -2.03
C PHE A 578 6.67 -4.15 -2.27
N LYS A 579 5.58 -3.37 -2.33
CA LYS A 579 5.59 -1.92 -2.45
C LYS A 579 6.41 -1.31 -1.32
N VAL A 580 7.36 -0.44 -1.64
CA VAL A 580 8.11 0.32 -0.63
C VAL A 580 7.14 1.23 0.11
N PRO A 581 6.90 1.02 1.42
CA PRO A 581 6.02 1.89 2.19
C PRO A 581 6.69 3.25 2.42
N THR A 582 5.88 4.29 2.67
CA THR A 582 6.39 5.55 3.20
C THR A 582 6.94 5.34 4.61
N LEU A 583 8.01 6.05 4.97
CA LEU A 583 8.52 6.09 6.36
C LEU A 583 7.91 7.24 7.18
N ARG A 584 6.98 7.99 6.61
CA ARG A 584 6.24 9.04 7.32
C ARG A 584 5.40 8.41 8.42
N ASN A 585 5.46 8.96 9.63
CA ASN A 585 4.80 8.46 10.83
C ASN A 585 5.17 7.01 11.21
N ILE A 586 6.30 6.48 10.73
CA ILE A 586 6.71 5.08 10.94
C ILE A 586 6.81 4.68 12.42
N GLU A 587 7.03 5.64 13.33
CA GLU A 587 6.99 5.41 14.77
C GLU A 587 5.64 4.85 15.27
N LEU A 588 4.53 5.19 14.61
CA LEU A 588 3.16 4.92 15.08
C LEU A 588 2.45 3.82 14.26
N THR A 589 3.13 3.18 13.31
CA THR A 589 2.50 2.26 12.36
C THR A 589 3.09 0.85 12.43
N GLY A 590 3.54 0.46 13.63
CA GLY A 590 3.90 -0.94 13.92
C GLY A 590 2.65 -1.83 14.03
N PRO A 591 2.80 -3.17 13.99
CA PRO A 591 4.05 -3.88 13.72
C PRO A 591 4.54 -3.64 12.30
N TYR A 592 5.77 -4.04 11.99
CA TYR A 592 6.48 -3.65 10.78
C TYR A 592 6.58 -4.78 9.76
N MET A 593 6.90 -4.40 8.52
CA MET A 593 6.90 -5.24 7.32
C MET A 593 5.50 -5.61 6.82
N HIS A 594 5.44 -6.21 5.63
CA HIS A 594 4.19 -6.61 4.97
C HIS A 594 3.40 -7.68 5.74
N ASN A 595 4.08 -8.44 6.60
CA ASN A 595 3.50 -9.50 7.43
C ASN A 595 3.50 -9.17 8.93
N GLY A 596 3.90 -7.96 9.33
CA GLY A 596 3.87 -7.55 10.73
C GLY A 596 4.84 -8.33 11.62
N SER A 597 5.93 -8.87 11.08
CA SER A 597 6.84 -9.80 11.77
C SER A 597 7.79 -9.18 12.79
N MET A 598 7.79 -7.86 12.93
CA MET A 598 8.67 -7.11 13.83
C MET A 598 7.86 -6.08 14.62
N LYS A 599 8.06 -5.99 15.94
CA LYS A 599 7.27 -5.10 16.81
C LYS A 599 7.81 -3.68 16.93
N SER A 600 9.10 -3.47 16.65
CA SER A 600 9.81 -2.23 16.96
C SER A 600 10.70 -1.77 15.80
N LEU A 601 11.03 -0.47 15.76
CA LEU A 601 11.97 0.07 14.79
C LEU A 601 13.37 -0.50 14.99
N GLU A 602 13.73 -0.83 16.22
CA GLU A 602 14.98 -1.47 16.61
C GLU A 602 15.14 -2.84 15.93
N GLU A 603 14.09 -3.66 15.89
CA GLU A 603 14.10 -4.94 15.16
C GLU A 603 14.21 -4.75 13.64
N VAL A 604 13.58 -3.70 13.10
CA VAL A 604 13.69 -3.34 11.68
C VAL A 604 15.12 -2.91 11.33
N VAL A 605 15.74 -2.08 12.17
CA VAL A 605 17.13 -1.65 11.99
C VAL A 605 18.07 -2.85 12.09
N GLU A 606 17.87 -3.75 13.07
CA GLU A 606 18.68 -4.97 13.17
C GLU A 606 18.53 -5.85 11.92
N PHE A 607 17.31 -5.96 11.36
CA PHE A 607 17.06 -6.69 10.11
C PHE A 607 17.85 -6.15 8.92
N TYR A 608 17.83 -4.83 8.72
CA TYR A 608 18.59 -4.21 7.64
C TYR A 608 20.10 -4.21 7.92
N ASN A 609 20.51 -4.10 9.19
CA ASN A 609 21.90 -4.19 9.62
C ASN A 609 22.54 -5.53 9.19
N ARG A 610 21.85 -6.66 9.39
CA ARG A 610 22.33 -7.98 8.93
C ARG A 610 22.11 -8.25 7.44
N GLY A 611 21.46 -7.34 6.71
CA GLY A 611 21.20 -7.47 5.27
C GLY A 611 20.07 -8.44 4.89
N GLY A 612 19.05 -8.60 5.74
CA GLY A 612 17.88 -9.47 5.52
C GLY A 612 17.90 -10.77 6.33
N ASN A 613 16.82 -11.56 6.28
CA ASN A 613 16.71 -12.83 7.04
C ASN A 613 17.24 -14.04 6.28
N ILE A 614 17.08 -14.06 4.96
CA ILE A 614 17.43 -15.23 4.14
C ILE A 614 18.22 -14.82 2.90
N GLN A 615 18.97 -15.77 2.35
CA GLN A 615 19.55 -15.62 1.02
C GLN A 615 18.58 -16.16 -0.02
N ASN A 616 18.18 -15.32 -0.98
CA ASN A 616 17.48 -15.77 -2.16
C ASN A 616 17.95 -15.00 -3.41
N ARG A 617 17.81 -15.59 -4.60
CA ARG A 617 18.27 -14.98 -5.87
C ARG A 617 17.54 -13.66 -6.20
N ARG A 618 16.34 -13.47 -5.66
CA ARG A 618 15.51 -12.27 -5.85
C ARG A 618 15.79 -11.18 -4.82
N HIS A 619 16.68 -11.41 -3.86
CA HIS A 619 17.06 -10.43 -2.87
C HIS A 619 17.74 -9.24 -3.54
N ALA A 620 17.41 -8.02 -3.13
CA ALA A 620 18.09 -6.82 -3.60
C ALA A 620 19.49 -6.66 -2.99
N GLY A 621 20.38 -7.64 -3.19
CA GLY A 621 21.64 -7.78 -2.46
C GLY A 621 22.70 -6.70 -2.71
N THR A 622 22.52 -5.87 -3.75
CA THR A 622 23.34 -4.67 -3.98
C THR A 622 22.88 -3.46 -3.17
N LEU A 623 21.68 -3.52 -2.58
CA LEU A 623 21.06 -2.45 -1.81
C LEU A 623 20.82 -2.86 -0.35
N VAL A 624 20.57 -4.13 -0.11
CA VAL A 624 20.34 -4.70 1.23
C VAL A 624 21.44 -5.73 1.48
N PHE A 625 22.49 -5.30 2.16
CA PHE A 625 23.64 -6.10 2.55
C PHE A 625 24.02 -5.76 4.00
N ASP A 626 24.90 -6.57 4.59
CA ASP A 626 25.39 -6.36 5.96
C ASP A 626 26.07 -4.99 6.10
N GLN A 627 25.55 -4.15 7.00
CA GLN A 627 26.00 -2.76 7.19
C GLN A 627 27.07 -2.63 8.28
N GLY A 628 27.11 -3.55 9.25
CA GLY A 628 28.05 -3.48 10.37
C GLY A 628 27.86 -2.27 11.30
N PHE A 629 26.63 -1.81 11.50
CA PHE A 629 26.32 -0.69 12.39
C PHE A 629 26.72 -0.96 13.85
N SER A 630 27.28 0.05 14.49
CA SER A 630 27.42 0.13 15.94
C SER A 630 26.06 0.37 16.61
N GLU A 631 25.96 0.07 17.91
CA GLU A 631 24.74 0.34 18.70
C GLU A 631 24.35 1.82 18.71
N VAL A 632 25.34 2.72 18.61
CA VAL A 632 25.09 4.16 18.49
C VAL A 632 24.44 4.49 17.15
N GLU A 633 24.98 3.99 16.03
CA GLU A 633 24.42 4.21 14.70
C GLU A 633 22.99 3.65 14.58
N LYS A 634 22.73 2.46 15.15
CA LYS A 634 21.38 1.88 15.20
C LYS A 634 20.40 2.77 15.97
N ALA A 635 20.80 3.24 17.15
CA ALA A 635 19.97 4.14 17.97
C ALA A 635 19.76 5.50 17.29
N SER A 636 20.78 6.05 16.64
CA SER A 636 20.72 7.30 15.89
C SER A 636 19.78 7.17 14.69
N LEU A 637 19.82 6.06 13.95
CA LEU A 637 18.89 5.79 12.84
C LEU A 637 17.43 5.72 13.32
N VAL A 638 17.16 5.05 14.44
CA VAL A 638 15.82 5.06 15.06
C VAL A 638 15.40 6.46 15.48
N ALA A 639 16.31 7.24 16.09
CA ALA A 639 16.04 8.61 16.49
C ALA A 639 15.68 9.51 15.29
N PHE A 640 16.37 9.34 14.16
CA PHE A 640 16.02 9.98 12.90
C PHE A 640 14.64 9.55 12.40
N MET A 641 14.33 8.25 12.32
CA MET A 641 13.03 7.79 11.82
C MET A 641 11.84 8.34 12.64
N LYS A 642 12.02 8.55 13.95
CA LYS A 642 11.01 9.21 14.81
C LYS A 642 10.78 10.69 14.48
N THR A 643 11.72 11.36 13.80
CA THR A 643 11.54 12.73 13.28
C THR A 643 10.59 12.82 12.08
N LEU A 644 10.22 11.68 11.50
CA LEU A 644 9.29 11.58 10.37
C LEU A 644 7.82 11.54 10.84
N THR A 645 7.57 11.63 12.14
CA THR A 645 6.23 11.66 12.74
C THR A 645 5.71 13.07 12.84
N ASP A 646 4.58 13.35 12.21
CA ASP A 646 3.87 14.62 12.30
C ASP A 646 3.08 14.70 13.61
N GLU A 647 3.29 15.78 14.38
CA GLU A 647 2.60 15.96 15.65
C GLU A 647 1.08 16.07 15.49
N ARG A 648 0.57 16.47 14.32
CA ARG A 648 -0.88 16.41 14.07
C ARG A 648 -1.37 14.99 14.00
N VAL A 649 -0.59 14.05 13.46
CA VAL A 649 -0.94 12.62 13.46
C VAL A 649 -0.86 12.06 14.88
N ARG A 650 0.24 12.32 15.59
CA ARG A 650 0.45 11.85 16.96
C ARG A 650 -0.67 12.27 17.91
N TRP A 651 -1.21 13.47 17.71
CA TRP A 651 -2.28 14.05 18.52
C TRP A 651 -3.65 14.00 17.84
N GLU A 652 -3.82 13.28 16.73
CA GLU A 652 -5.09 13.15 15.97
C GLU A 652 -5.77 14.51 15.68
N LYS A 653 -4.97 15.55 15.41
CA LYS A 653 -5.43 16.88 15.01
C LYS A 653 -5.85 16.86 13.55
N ALA A 654 -6.69 17.82 13.16
CA ALA A 654 -7.08 17.97 11.76
C ALA A 654 -5.85 17.99 10.82
N PRO A 655 -5.92 17.27 9.69
CA PRO A 655 -7.09 16.56 9.14
C PRO A 655 -7.30 15.11 9.65
N PHE A 656 -6.57 14.68 10.67
CA PHE A 656 -6.57 13.30 11.20
C PHE A 656 -7.59 13.08 12.32
N ASP A 657 -8.44 14.05 12.61
CA ASP A 657 -9.57 13.93 13.54
C ASP A 657 -10.66 13.02 12.99
N HIS A 658 -11.46 12.40 13.84
CA HIS A 658 -12.38 11.33 13.43
C HIS A 658 -13.61 11.18 14.31
N PRO A 659 -14.70 10.56 13.79
CA PRO A 659 -15.83 10.13 14.60
C PRO A 659 -15.46 8.96 15.53
N GLU A 660 -16.40 8.60 16.40
CA GLU A 660 -16.30 7.47 17.32
C GLU A 660 -16.20 6.14 16.56
N LEU A 661 -15.47 5.18 17.12
CA LEU A 661 -15.40 3.83 16.60
C LEU A 661 -15.32 2.80 17.73
N TRP A 662 -16.03 1.68 17.56
CA TRP A 662 -15.89 0.49 18.40
C TRP A 662 -15.25 -0.59 17.55
N VAL A 663 -14.02 -0.98 17.90
CA VAL A 663 -13.21 -1.90 17.09
C VAL A 663 -13.19 -3.27 17.76
N PRO A 664 -13.58 -4.37 17.09
CA PRO A 664 -13.40 -5.71 17.63
C PRO A 664 -11.93 -5.97 17.98
N HIS A 665 -11.68 -6.49 19.17
CA HIS A 665 -10.35 -6.65 19.75
C HIS A 665 -10.30 -7.95 20.58
N GLY A 666 -10.52 -9.04 19.87
CA GLY A 666 -10.71 -10.38 20.45
C GLY A 666 -12.15 -10.64 20.87
N HIS A 667 -12.34 -11.70 21.65
CA HIS A 667 -13.65 -12.25 21.99
C HIS A 667 -13.76 -12.54 23.50
N GLU A 668 -14.99 -12.61 23.99
CA GLU A 668 -15.32 -13.04 25.35
C GLU A 668 -15.14 -14.57 25.50
N GLU A 669 -14.68 -15.03 26.66
CA GLU A 669 -14.39 -16.45 26.89
C GLU A 669 -15.66 -17.29 27.04
N GLY A 670 -15.86 -18.27 26.15
CA GLY A 670 -16.89 -19.31 26.30
C GLY A 670 -18.32 -18.83 26.07
N VAL A 671 -18.51 -17.72 25.34
CA VAL A 671 -19.84 -17.15 25.03
C VAL A 671 -20.05 -17.05 23.53
N GLY A 672 -21.23 -17.51 23.07
CA GLY A 672 -21.68 -17.38 21.69
C GLY A 672 -22.04 -15.94 21.34
N GLY A 673 -21.78 -15.51 20.11
CA GLY A 673 -21.93 -14.14 19.65
C GLY A 673 -23.37 -13.65 19.62
N GLN A 674 -23.54 -12.33 19.69
CA GLN A 674 -24.85 -11.67 19.72
C GLN A 674 -25.71 -11.94 18.47
N ILE A 675 -25.04 -12.20 17.34
CA ILE A 675 -25.69 -12.40 16.04
C ILE A 675 -26.03 -13.89 15.81
N ASP A 676 -25.18 -14.80 16.32
CA ASP A 676 -25.39 -16.24 16.19
C ASP A 676 -24.62 -17.04 17.27
N PRO A 677 -25.25 -18.03 17.94
CA PRO A 677 -24.62 -18.84 18.98
C PRO A 677 -23.38 -19.66 18.57
N SER A 678 -23.12 -19.85 17.28
CA SER A 678 -21.93 -20.54 16.74
C SER A 678 -20.72 -19.63 16.53
N LEU A 679 -20.92 -18.31 16.61
CA LEU A 679 -19.85 -17.31 16.55
C LEU A 679 -19.36 -17.00 17.95
N ALA A 680 -18.14 -16.51 18.12
CA ALA A 680 -17.66 -16.00 19.40
C ALA A 680 -18.18 -14.57 19.63
N GLU A 681 -18.49 -14.20 20.88
CA GLU A 681 -18.91 -12.83 21.21
C GLU A 681 -17.72 -11.86 21.19
N ASP A 682 -17.83 -10.75 20.46
CA ASP A 682 -16.76 -9.76 20.37
C ASP A 682 -16.51 -9.02 21.68
N LYS A 683 -15.23 -8.83 21.98
CA LYS A 683 -14.76 -7.79 22.89
C LYS A 683 -14.38 -6.56 22.08
N PHE A 684 -14.75 -5.37 22.54
CA PHE A 684 -14.50 -4.14 21.80
C PHE A 684 -13.46 -3.23 22.46
N LEU A 685 -12.61 -2.64 21.62
CA LEU A 685 -11.79 -1.48 21.92
C LEU A 685 -12.57 -0.20 21.57
N TYR A 686 -12.75 0.67 22.56
CA TYR A 686 -13.39 1.96 22.38
C TYR A 686 -12.40 3.01 21.85
N VAL A 687 -12.74 3.65 20.73
CA VAL A 687 -12.03 4.78 20.14
C VAL A 687 -12.95 6.01 20.18
N PRO A 688 -12.70 6.98 21.07
CA PRO A 688 -13.58 8.14 21.23
C PRO A 688 -13.53 9.07 20.00
N PRO A 689 -14.59 9.84 19.73
CA PRO A 689 -14.55 10.84 18.67
C PRO A 689 -13.57 11.97 19.03
N VAL A 690 -12.77 12.42 18.07
CA VAL A 690 -11.79 13.48 18.23
C VAL A 690 -12.14 14.64 17.30
N GLY A 691 -12.07 15.87 17.80
CA GLY A 691 -12.30 17.09 17.01
C GLY A 691 -11.02 17.63 16.38
N ARG A 692 -11.14 18.70 15.59
CA ARG A 692 -9.99 19.33 14.89
C ARG A 692 -8.77 19.68 15.77
N ASN A 693 -9.00 19.91 17.06
CA ASN A 693 -7.97 20.27 18.04
C ASN A 693 -7.16 19.07 18.55
N GLY A 694 -7.59 17.84 18.21
CA GLY A 694 -6.91 16.60 18.56
C GLY A 694 -7.20 16.10 19.96
N ARG A 695 -6.42 15.09 20.37
CA ARG A 695 -6.42 14.48 21.69
C ARG A 695 -6.05 15.51 22.77
N THR A 696 -6.65 15.37 23.94
CA THR A 696 -6.31 16.17 25.12
C THR A 696 -4.99 15.70 25.75
N VAL A 697 -4.39 16.53 26.60
CA VAL A 697 -3.19 16.17 27.37
C VAL A 697 -3.44 14.94 28.25
N ASP A 698 -4.65 14.80 28.82
CA ASP A 698 -5.03 13.65 29.66
C ASP A 698 -5.14 12.35 28.86
N GLN A 699 -5.55 12.42 27.59
CA GLN A 699 -5.58 11.27 26.69
C GLN A 699 -4.17 10.82 26.25
N GLY A 700 -3.19 11.71 26.36
CA GLY A 700 -1.82 11.51 25.89
C GLY A 700 -1.70 11.37 24.37
N PRO A 701 -0.46 11.34 23.84
CA PRO A 701 -0.22 11.10 22.43
C PRO A 701 -0.52 9.64 22.06
N LEU A 702 -0.72 9.39 20.77
CA LEU A 702 -0.59 8.03 20.22
C LEU A 702 0.79 7.45 20.57
N LYS A 703 0.82 6.15 20.88
CA LYS A 703 2.02 5.42 21.27
C LYS A 703 2.40 4.39 20.21
N PRO A 704 3.68 4.03 20.08
CA PRO A 704 4.11 2.93 19.20
C PRO A 704 3.47 1.58 19.56
N PHE A 705 3.42 0.67 18.59
CA PHE A 705 2.78 -0.65 18.72
C PHE A 705 3.32 -1.49 19.89
N ASP A 706 4.64 -1.56 20.05
CA ASP A 706 5.30 -2.33 21.08
C ASP A 706 4.93 -1.91 22.51
N SER A 707 4.47 -0.67 22.69
CA SER A 707 3.95 -0.18 23.98
C SER A 707 2.64 -0.83 24.43
N PHE A 708 1.93 -1.51 23.52
CA PHE A 708 0.70 -2.24 23.81
C PHE A 708 0.93 -3.73 24.07
N LEU A 709 2.13 -4.24 23.81
CA LEU A 709 2.45 -5.65 24.00
C LEU A 709 2.70 -5.95 25.49
N GLN A 710 2.23 -7.11 25.92
CA GLN A 710 2.62 -7.65 27.22
C GLN A 710 4.11 -8.09 27.18
N PRO A 711 4.84 -7.99 28.30
CA PRO A 711 6.26 -8.40 28.39
C PRO A 711 6.54 -9.84 27.93
#